data_AF-A0A928HJV5-F1
#
_entry.id   AF-A0A928HJV5-F1
#
_cell.length_a   1.000
_cell.length_b   1.000
_cell.length_c   1.000
_cell.angle_alpha   90.00
_cell.angle_beta   90.00
_cell.angle_gamma   90.00
#
_symmetry.space_group_name_H-M   'P 1'
#
loop_
_entity.id
_entity.type
_entity.pdbx_description
1 polymer ?
#
loop_
_entity_poly.entity_id
_entity_poly.type
_entity_poly.pdbx_seq_one_letter_code
_entity_poly.pdbx_strand_id
1 'polypeptide(L)'
;MKKSCSIFKKAGWLVCGLLFISFSSLFAEEKKKELPTLAEAHFWNQTHQLPVREVPMREIVFDSEASISACHALNQCKLAVVNGALTVHSEGSDPYFMMQTPLYTAETWEDGLPKQVRVRLTLRGEPNYSVGIYWVDSKVPNFSEERNGSGLSQPDLTEWKTVDVDITAPYPIRQWRVDPGMKKGRIEIKKIEFLELKVDGPQVETLPMESVLRPGLPVSPKSTADTLAQLARTPNSGWRSEAFTGSFPREPQTVRIRVMNPENKPAVFRVNGKEEAFSPKSSRIFSFVSDPKQAVQKCVWKIEVPGFTPFVREMTLIHDAELTPDWKKVKGKDFDLRISPDGQTAFLCRNGKKIAAILGLNSETMPFSVVENTIEFRVSGPCVLPTVRLPGEMTYAALPGLELLENGEWSSSMADIVIPEHDRIRPAPELLTQTWAGVVTQDGAFRLHWANPAFQPVFAVPNYFDTTPDAMFRVEVGENAVLNGTETVRLEFSPSVNETEFLHAALKDQLAHTKSVAVRDPSMMKEEELGGAREKLFALYRQQLESGPIRSEAGWGHCAGEKWHKGPAGDIASALWRIGGEVPDMDFHPGGAHVGNDSILFVRGRAQKWYSWCVGGAEGVLRGRGADGSWRYAGEYDVTHFESTALGRCAQPCWVLLRGYVLSGEKKYLDAALGSIAWCRRFHVARGGQCWEMPLHTPDPLAAGQMVRACALAYRITKDPQYLADAERWALEGATYVYLWDTEKSPWQFGAYIGVLGATNWKAPNWIGRPVQWIGTVYAYALLDYAEALTETDPERAKLWHQMAEWITLSAERQIYQDGEFVGLLPDSVLCQSGIRYPWNINPAVPIALRLRLDGELDSVQILWNEKFRTVSPYPSKLEGDSLRIQAPAGAAFQIIVNGKARDVKAAAEGETVVSLTVEN
;
A
#
# COMPACT_ATOMS: atom_id res chain seq x y z
N MET A 1 -48.63 -38.53 25.43
CA MET A 1 -47.84 -38.35 24.19
C MET A 1 -47.96 -36.92 23.71
N LYS A 2 -46.86 -36.35 23.16
CA LYS A 2 -46.66 -34.95 22.72
C LYS A 2 -46.24 -33.93 23.80
N LYS A 3 -44.97 -34.03 24.23
CA LYS A 3 -44.10 -32.89 24.61
C LYS A 3 -42.67 -33.26 24.20
N SER A 4 -42.23 -32.80 23.02
CA SER A 4 -40.84 -32.82 22.52
C SER A 4 -40.78 -32.06 21.19
N CYS A 5 -40.48 -30.76 21.21
CA CYS A 5 -39.98 -29.99 20.04
C CYS A 5 -39.66 -28.51 20.36
N SER A 6 -38.94 -28.20 21.46
CA SER A 6 -38.50 -26.80 21.71
C SER A 6 -37.07 -26.63 22.20
N ILE A 7 -36.17 -27.59 21.96
CA ILE A 7 -34.77 -27.53 22.47
C ILE A 7 -33.71 -27.37 21.35
N PHE A 8 -34.06 -27.40 20.06
CA PHE A 8 -33.06 -27.49 18.96
C PHE A 8 -32.80 -26.22 18.11
N LYS A 9 -33.01 -25.01 18.62
CA LYS A 9 -32.72 -23.77 17.85
C LYS A 9 -31.72 -22.78 18.46
N LYS A 10 -31.01 -23.15 19.54
CA LYS A 10 -30.04 -22.26 20.21
C LYS A 10 -28.56 -22.70 20.17
N ALA A 11 -28.20 -23.76 19.45
CA ALA A 11 -26.82 -24.29 19.43
C ALA A 11 -26.03 -24.02 18.13
N GLY A 12 -26.55 -23.21 17.21
CA GLY A 12 -25.99 -23.08 15.85
C GLY A 12 -25.10 -21.85 15.58
N TRP A 13 -24.87 -20.97 16.55
CA TRP A 13 -24.18 -19.68 16.32
C TRP A 13 -22.90 -19.46 17.16
N LEU A 14 -22.51 -20.40 18.01
CA LEU A 14 -21.35 -20.23 18.91
C LEU A 14 -20.04 -20.94 18.47
N VAL A 15 -19.99 -21.51 17.26
CA VAL A 15 -18.84 -22.35 16.81
C VAL A 15 -18.06 -21.76 15.62
N CYS A 16 -18.45 -20.60 15.10
CA CYS A 16 -17.75 -19.97 13.96
C CYS A 16 -16.90 -18.73 14.31
N GLY A 17 -16.93 -18.23 15.55
CA GLY A 17 -16.24 -17.00 15.98
C GLY A 17 -14.85 -17.17 16.61
N LEU A 18 -14.36 -18.39 16.81
CA LEU A 18 -13.18 -18.64 17.65
C LEU A 18 -11.84 -18.73 16.90
N LEU A 19 -11.80 -18.31 15.62
CA LEU A 19 -10.62 -18.50 14.76
C LEU A 19 -10.18 -17.30 13.93
N PHE A 20 -10.65 -16.12 14.30
CA PHE A 20 -10.32 -14.82 13.71
C PHE A 20 -9.48 -13.92 14.64
N ILE A 21 -8.69 -14.54 15.52
CA ILE A 21 -7.75 -13.88 16.43
C ILE A 21 -6.36 -14.20 15.86
N SER A 22 -5.82 -13.42 14.92
CA SER A 22 -5.49 -12.01 15.02
C SER A 22 -6.20 -11.12 13.97
N PHE A 23 -6.51 -9.89 14.37
CA PHE A 23 -6.97 -8.73 13.58
C PHE A 23 -8.45 -8.51 13.26
N SER A 24 -9.42 -9.41 13.50
CA SER A 24 -10.83 -9.09 13.11
C SER A 24 -11.97 -9.36 14.11
N SER A 25 -11.73 -9.95 15.27
CA SER A 25 -12.82 -10.28 16.22
C SER A 25 -12.99 -9.35 17.44
N LEU A 26 -12.44 -8.13 17.44
CA LEU A 26 -12.77 -7.13 18.48
C LEU A 26 -13.93 -6.17 18.09
N PHE A 27 -14.53 -6.34 16.91
CA PHE A 27 -15.63 -5.47 16.44
C PHE A 27 -16.94 -6.20 16.08
N ALA A 28 -17.04 -7.51 16.33
CA ALA A 28 -18.16 -8.31 15.84
C ALA A 28 -18.86 -9.16 16.92
N GLU A 29 -19.32 -8.54 18.03
CA GLU A 29 -20.56 -8.92 18.73
C GLU A 29 -20.88 -7.97 19.90
N GLU A 30 -21.47 -6.81 19.61
CA GLU A 30 -22.35 -6.12 20.58
C GLU A 30 -23.50 -5.46 19.80
N LYS A 31 -24.68 -6.09 19.82
CA LYS A 31 -25.94 -5.39 19.57
C LYS A 31 -26.67 -5.21 20.91
N LYS A 32 -26.91 -3.93 21.22
CA LYS A 32 -27.87 -3.36 22.19
C LYS A 32 -27.45 -3.33 23.66
N LYS A 33 -26.65 -2.33 24.04
CA LYS A 33 -27.11 -1.06 24.66
C LYS A 33 -25.90 -0.26 25.16
N GLU A 34 -25.88 1.01 24.75
CA GLU A 34 -25.16 2.15 25.35
C GLU A 34 -23.65 2.00 25.54
N LEU A 35 -22.94 2.03 24.40
CA LEU A 35 -21.57 2.54 24.30
C LEU A 35 -21.54 4.05 24.61
N PRO A 36 -20.41 4.59 25.12
CA PRO A 36 -20.25 6.01 25.39
C PRO A 36 -20.62 6.82 24.14
N THR A 37 -21.48 7.80 24.36
CA THR A 37 -22.06 8.68 23.33
C THR A 37 -20.98 9.22 22.39
N LEU A 38 -21.12 9.00 21.09
CA LEU A 38 -21.56 9.98 20.06
C LEU A 38 -21.47 11.48 20.41
N ALA A 39 -20.55 11.92 21.27
CA ALA A 39 -20.34 13.31 21.65
C ALA A 39 -18.93 13.78 21.24
N GLU A 40 -17.92 12.90 21.24
CA GLU A 40 -16.54 13.33 20.92
C GLU A 40 -16.17 13.11 19.44
N ALA A 41 -16.60 12.00 18.81
CA ALA A 41 -16.55 11.87 17.35
C ALA A 41 -17.63 12.73 16.65
N HIS A 42 -18.67 13.11 17.40
CA HIS A 42 -19.72 13.99 16.93
C HIS A 42 -19.31 15.47 17.03
N PHE A 43 -18.38 15.84 17.92
CA PHE A 43 -17.86 17.22 17.96
C PHE A 43 -17.08 17.59 16.68
N TRP A 44 -16.33 16.64 16.09
CA TRP A 44 -15.64 16.86 14.80
C TRP A 44 -16.53 16.66 13.58
N ASN A 45 -17.45 15.69 13.58
CA ASN A 45 -18.35 15.45 12.44
C ASN A 45 -19.66 16.27 12.45
N GLN A 46 -20.06 16.92 13.55
CA GLN A 46 -21.26 17.80 13.56
C GLN A 46 -20.97 19.26 13.28
N THR A 47 -19.73 19.73 13.32
CA THR A 47 -19.49 21.14 13.00
C THR A 47 -19.42 21.42 11.51
N HIS A 48 -19.30 20.39 10.65
CA HIS A 48 -19.30 20.58 9.20
C HIS A 48 -19.90 19.37 8.46
N GLN A 49 -21.22 19.17 8.52
CA GLN A 49 -21.91 18.69 7.32
C GLN A 49 -21.70 19.78 6.27
N LEU A 50 -20.68 19.58 5.45
CA LEU A 50 -20.40 20.43 4.31
C LEU A 50 -21.67 20.52 3.46
N PRO A 51 -22.28 21.70 3.30
CA PRO A 51 -23.55 21.82 2.60
C PRO A 51 -23.42 21.15 1.24
N VAL A 52 -24.17 20.08 1.01
CA VAL A 52 -24.18 19.44 -0.31
C VAL A 52 -25.04 20.32 -1.20
N ARG A 53 -24.39 21.09 -2.07
CA ARG A 53 -25.07 21.86 -3.08
C ARG A 53 -25.47 20.93 -4.22
N GLU A 54 -26.77 20.82 -4.42
CA GLU A 54 -27.34 20.19 -5.61
C GLU A 54 -27.14 21.15 -6.79
N VAL A 55 -26.35 20.74 -7.77
CA VAL A 55 -26.18 21.47 -9.03
C VAL A 55 -27.09 20.82 -10.07
N PRO A 56 -28.14 21.51 -10.54
CA PRO A 56 -29.01 20.98 -11.59
C PRO A 56 -28.23 20.69 -12.86
N MET A 57 -28.23 19.43 -13.28
CA MET A 57 -27.59 18.99 -14.52
C MET A 57 -28.60 18.93 -15.64
N ARG A 58 -29.77 18.32 -15.39
CA ARG A 58 -30.82 18.14 -16.39
C ARG A 58 -32.16 17.85 -15.73
N GLU A 59 -33.25 18.32 -16.31
CA GLU A 59 -34.62 17.99 -15.91
C GLU A 59 -35.40 17.46 -17.12
N ILE A 60 -36.27 16.49 -16.88
CA ILE A 60 -37.19 15.92 -17.86
C ILE A 60 -38.59 15.92 -17.24
N VAL A 61 -39.51 16.68 -17.83
CA VAL A 61 -40.91 16.77 -17.41
C VAL A 61 -41.77 16.04 -18.44
N PHE A 62 -42.62 15.11 -17.99
CA PHE A 62 -43.40 14.24 -18.87
C PHE A 62 -44.82 14.76 -19.12
N ASP A 63 -44.95 15.88 -19.84
CA ASP A 63 -46.22 16.59 -20.04
C ASP A 63 -46.88 16.39 -21.42
N SER A 64 -46.15 15.82 -22.38
CA SER A 64 -46.56 15.73 -23.79
C SER A 64 -45.93 14.53 -24.50
N GLU A 65 -46.49 14.08 -25.62
CA GLU A 65 -45.90 12.99 -26.43
C GLU A 65 -44.44 13.28 -26.85
N ALA A 66 -44.10 14.55 -27.07
CA ALA A 66 -42.72 14.97 -27.35
C ALA A 66 -41.76 14.69 -26.18
N SER A 67 -42.23 14.74 -24.93
CA SER A 67 -41.41 14.51 -23.72
C SER A 67 -40.97 13.05 -23.54
N ILE A 68 -41.67 12.10 -24.17
CA ILE A 68 -41.34 10.67 -24.10
C ILE A 68 -40.63 10.15 -25.35
N SER A 69 -40.30 11.00 -26.32
CA SER A 69 -39.66 10.59 -27.57
C SER A 69 -38.26 9.98 -27.39
N ALA A 70 -37.60 10.29 -26.27
CA ALA A 70 -36.31 9.73 -25.88
C ALA A 70 -36.42 8.48 -24.99
N CYS A 71 -37.65 8.04 -24.68
CA CYS A 71 -37.93 6.86 -23.88
C CYS A 71 -38.33 5.68 -24.77
N HIS A 72 -37.76 4.52 -24.50
CA HIS A 72 -38.04 3.29 -25.24
C HIS A 72 -38.43 2.18 -24.26
N ALA A 73 -39.67 1.68 -24.36
CA ALA A 73 -40.08 0.46 -23.68
C ALA A 73 -39.24 -0.70 -24.22
N LEU A 74 -38.47 -1.37 -23.35
CA LEU A 74 -37.57 -2.45 -23.77
C LEU A 74 -38.08 -3.83 -23.36
N ASN A 75 -38.67 -3.95 -22.16
CA ASN A 75 -39.18 -5.22 -21.67
C ASN A 75 -40.47 -5.02 -20.88
N GLN A 76 -41.47 -5.87 -21.16
CA GLN A 76 -42.71 -6.08 -20.39
C GLN A 76 -43.42 -4.81 -19.86
N CYS A 77 -43.32 -3.68 -20.56
CA CYS A 77 -44.01 -2.44 -20.21
C CYS A 77 -44.48 -1.67 -21.44
N LYS A 78 -45.48 -0.79 -21.23
CA LYS A 78 -45.94 0.18 -22.22
C LYS A 78 -45.88 1.58 -21.63
N LEU A 79 -45.45 2.54 -22.45
CA LEU A 79 -45.31 3.95 -22.10
C LEU A 79 -46.42 4.75 -22.79
N ALA A 80 -47.04 5.67 -22.06
CA ALA A 80 -47.98 6.65 -22.61
C ALA A 80 -47.96 7.91 -21.75
N VAL A 81 -48.20 9.09 -22.32
CA VAL A 81 -48.43 10.29 -21.51
C VAL A 81 -49.92 10.43 -21.23
N VAL A 82 -50.30 10.43 -19.96
CA VAL A 82 -51.69 10.57 -19.51
C VAL A 82 -51.76 11.64 -18.44
N ASN A 83 -52.62 12.65 -18.63
CA ASN A 83 -52.83 13.74 -17.66
C ASN A 83 -51.53 14.46 -17.22
N GLY A 84 -50.59 14.66 -18.14
CA GLY A 84 -49.33 15.37 -17.87
C GLY A 84 -48.32 14.58 -17.03
N ALA A 85 -48.34 13.25 -17.13
CA ALA A 85 -47.32 12.36 -16.58
C ALA A 85 -47.07 11.15 -17.49
N LEU A 86 -45.85 10.62 -17.48
CA LEU A 86 -45.50 9.35 -18.11
C LEU A 86 -46.13 8.21 -17.31
N THR A 87 -47.14 7.56 -17.89
CA THR A 87 -47.71 6.32 -17.40
C THR A 87 -46.88 5.15 -17.92
N VAL A 88 -46.33 4.36 -17.01
CA VAL A 88 -45.66 3.09 -17.26
C VAL A 88 -46.60 1.96 -16.82
N HIS A 89 -47.12 1.21 -17.79
CA HIS A 89 -47.97 0.05 -17.53
C HIS A 89 -47.13 -1.23 -17.60
N SER A 90 -46.90 -1.84 -16.44
CA SER A 90 -46.12 -3.07 -16.27
C SER A 90 -46.97 -4.31 -16.59
N GLU A 91 -46.57 -5.10 -17.58
CA GLU A 91 -47.33 -6.24 -18.11
C GLU A 91 -46.81 -7.61 -17.62
N GLY A 92 -45.64 -7.65 -16.97
CA GLY A 92 -44.97 -8.87 -16.52
C GLY A 92 -44.12 -8.72 -15.26
N SER A 93 -43.14 -9.61 -15.07
CA SER A 93 -42.31 -9.70 -13.87
C SER A 93 -41.00 -8.90 -13.94
N ASP A 94 -40.60 -8.42 -15.12
CA ASP A 94 -39.39 -7.61 -15.33
C ASP A 94 -39.65 -6.41 -16.28
N PRO A 95 -40.56 -5.50 -15.92
CA PRO A 95 -40.85 -4.32 -16.74
C PRO A 95 -39.73 -3.28 -16.64
N TYR A 96 -39.21 -2.80 -17.78
CA TYR A 96 -38.31 -1.65 -17.80
C TYR A 96 -38.31 -0.90 -19.13
N PHE A 97 -37.93 0.38 -19.05
CA PHE A 97 -37.71 1.23 -20.21
C PHE A 97 -36.37 1.94 -20.12
N MET A 98 -35.81 2.30 -21.27
CA MET A 98 -34.55 3.03 -21.39
C MET A 98 -34.81 4.47 -21.82
N MET A 99 -33.89 5.34 -21.44
CA MET A 99 -33.85 6.74 -21.84
C MET A 99 -32.44 7.15 -22.28
N GLN A 100 -32.35 7.76 -23.46
CA GLN A 100 -31.07 8.28 -24.00
C GLN A 100 -30.81 9.71 -23.53
N THR A 101 -30.47 9.83 -22.26
CA THR A 101 -30.17 11.12 -21.62
C THR A 101 -28.72 11.10 -21.14
N PRO A 102 -27.73 11.44 -21.98
CA PRO A 102 -26.35 11.50 -21.52
C PRO A 102 -26.20 12.59 -20.45
N LEU A 103 -25.45 12.27 -19.40
CA LEU A 103 -24.93 13.25 -18.46
C LEU A 103 -23.44 13.39 -18.70
N TYR A 104 -23.00 14.64 -18.66
CA TYR A 104 -21.63 15.08 -18.89
C TYR A 104 -21.13 14.91 -20.34
N THR A 105 -20.54 15.97 -20.88
CA THR A 105 -19.71 15.94 -22.09
C THR A 105 -18.25 15.65 -21.72
N ALA A 106 -17.39 15.41 -22.71
CA ALA A 106 -15.94 15.33 -22.50
C ALA A 106 -15.37 16.60 -21.81
N GLU A 107 -16.02 17.75 -21.98
CA GLU A 107 -15.63 19.04 -21.38
C GLU A 107 -16.12 19.20 -19.93
N THR A 108 -17.21 18.54 -19.54
CA THR A 108 -17.74 18.63 -18.15
C THR A 108 -17.28 17.49 -17.25
N TRP A 109 -16.57 16.50 -17.80
CA TRP A 109 -15.89 15.41 -17.07
C TRP A 109 -14.36 15.63 -17.05
N GLU A 110 -13.94 16.88 -16.87
CA GLU A 110 -12.53 17.30 -17.04
C GLU A 110 -11.58 16.83 -15.93
N ASP A 111 -12.08 16.48 -14.75
CA ASP A 111 -11.26 16.05 -13.60
C ASP A 111 -11.10 14.52 -13.49
N GLY A 112 -11.83 13.74 -14.30
CA GLY A 112 -11.74 12.27 -14.31
C GLY A 112 -12.18 11.59 -13.01
N LEU A 113 -12.68 12.35 -12.03
CA LEU A 113 -13.13 11.85 -10.75
C LEU A 113 -14.56 11.30 -10.85
N PRO A 114 -14.91 10.28 -10.04
CA PRO A 114 -16.29 9.86 -9.91
C PRO A 114 -17.19 11.01 -9.47
N LYS A 115 -18.34 11.16 -10.13
CA LYS A 115 -19.34 12.19 -9.82
C LYS A 115 -20.46 11.60 -8.98
N GLN A 116 -20.80 12.27 -7.89
CA GLN A 116 -22.01 11.96 -7.16
C GLN A 116 -23.20 12.58 -7.90
N VAL A 117 -24.11 11.73 -8.36
CA VAL A 117 -25.30 12.12 -9.11
C VAL A 117 -26.53 11.66 -8.34
N ARG A 118 -27.41 12.61 -8.02
CA ARG A 118 -28.74 12.33 -7.52
C ARG A 118 -29.74 12.31 -8.67
N VAL A 119 -30.41 11.19 -8.84
CA VAL A 119 -31.57 11.04 -9.72
C VAL A 119 -32.82 11.20 -8.88
N ARG A 120 -33.51 12.32 -9.04
CA ARG A 120 -34.72 12.67 -8.30
C ARG A 120 -35.95 12.44 -9.17
N LEU A 121 -36.80 11.50 -8.79
CA LEU A 121 -38.02 11.14 -9.51
C LEU A 121 -39.25 11.61 -8.76
N THR A 122 -40.15 12.33 -9.43
CA THR A 122 -41.50 12.60 -8.90
C THR A 122 -42.48 11.59 -9.50
N LEU A 123 -42.97 10.65 -8.69
CA LEU A 123 -43.78 9.52 -9.14
C LEU A 123 -44.92 9.17 -8.18
N ARG A 124 -45.92 8.46 -8.69
CA ARG A 124 -46.96 7.77 -7.91
C ARG A 124 -47.28 6.43 -8.56
N GLY A 125 -47.87 5.51 -7.82
CA GLY A 125 -48.22 4.19 -8.31
C GLY A 125 -49.01 3.39 -7.29
N GLU A 126 -49.23 2.11 -7.60
CA GLU A 126 -49.90 1.20 -6.68
C GLU A 126 -49.02 0.89 -5.44
N PRO A 127 -49.61 0.45 -4.31
CA PRO A 127 -48.85 0.11 -3.10
C PRO A 127 -47.80 -0.98 -3.33
N ASN A 128 -46.67 -0.90 -2.61
CA ASN A 128 -45.54 -1.87 -2.66
C ASN A 128 -44.83 -1.99 -4.02
N TYR A 129 -44.73 -0.89 -4.74
CA TYR A 129 -43.90 -0.75 -5.93
C TYR A 129 -42.48 -0.27 -5.57
N SER A 130 -41.47 -0.85 -6.21
CA SER A 130 -40.06 -0.43 -6.06
C SER A 130 -39.57 0.14 -7.38
N VAL A 131 -38.86 1.25 -7.36
CA VAL A 131 -38.22 1.80 -8.57
C VAL A 131 -36.72 1.53 -8.51
N GLY A 132 -36.18 0.92 -9.55
CA GLY A 132 -34.74 0.76 -9.76
C GLY A 132 -34.23 1.72 -10.84
N ILE A 133 -33.02 2.25 -10.67
CA ILE A 133 -32.35 3.05 -11.68
C ILE A 133 -31.05 2.37 -12.08
N TYR A 134 -30.85 2.17 -13.36
CA TYR A 134 -29.65 1.59 -13.95
C TYR A 134 -29.07 2.56 -14.97
N TRP A 135 -27.78 2.46 -15.26
CA TRP A 135 -27.14 3.32 -16.25
C TRP A 135 -26.08 2.58 -17.07
N VAL A 136 -25.83 3.11 -18.26
CA VAL A 136 -24.72 2.75 -19.14
C VAL A 136 -23.76 3.92 -19.12
N ASP A 137 -22.50 3.65 -18.83
CA ASP A 137 -21.44 4.66 -18.87
C ASP A 137 -20.52 4.47 -20.10
N SER A 138 -19.61 5.41 -20.32
CA SER A 138 -18.72 5.37 -21.47
C SER A 138 -17.76 4.16 -21.54
N LYS A 139 -17.64 3.37 -20.47
CA LYS A 139 -16.75 2.19 -20.39
C LYS A 139 -17.48 0.87 -20.46
N VAL A 140 -18.70 0.79 -19.93
CA VAL A 140 -19.53 -0.42 -19.98
C VAL A 140 -20.64 -0.20 -21.02
N PRO A 141 -20.58 -0.82 -22.21
CA PRO A 141 -21.48 -0.49 -23.32
C PRO A 141 -22.90 -1.06 -23.21
N ASN A 142 -23.18 -1.88 -22.20
CA ASN A 142 -24.48 -2.52 -21.97
C ASN A 142 -24.91 -2.35 -20.50
N PHE A 143 -26.21 -2.44 -20.22
CA PHE A 143 -26.70 -2.48 -18.83
C PHE A 143 -26.14 -3.71 -18.10
N SER A 144 -25.75 -3.51 -16.83
CA SER A 144 -25.25 -4.57 -15.95
C SER A 144 -25.88 -4.44 -14.57
N GLU A 145 -26.00 -5.57 -13.87
CA GLU A 145 -26.49 -5.62 -12.48
C GLU A 145 -25.53 -4.93 -11.49
N GLU A 146 -24.29 -4.63 -11.89
CA GLU A 146 -23.29 -3.93 -11.07
C GLU A 146 -23.39 -2.39 -11.20
N ARG A 147 -24.20 -1.88 -12.14
CA ARG A 147 -24.45 -0.44 -12.38
C ARG A 147 -25.90 -0.09 -12.10
N ASN A 148 -26.29 -0.29 -10.85
CA ASN A 148 -27.64 -0.04 -10.37
C ASN A 148 -27.64 0.86 -9.12
N GLY A 149 -28.69 1.64 -8.97
CA GLY A 149 -29.16 2.22 -7.72
C GLY A 149 -30.44 1.47 -7.37
N SER A 150 -30.29 0.33 -6.68
CA SER A 150 -31.41 -0.46 -6.19
C SER A 150 -31.71 -0.11 -4.73
N GLY A 151 -33.00 -0.05 -4.35
CA GLY A 151 -33.37 -0.12 -2.93
C GLY A 151 -34.34 0.91 -2.36
N LEU A 152 -35.21 1.56 -3.15
CA LEU A 152 -36.31 2.35 -2.56
C LEU A 152 -37.60 1.51 -2.51
N SER A 153 -37.73 0.74 -1.42
CA SER A 153 -39.03 0.19 -1.02
C SER A 153 -39.82 1.28 -0.30
N GLN A 154 -40.58 2.08 -1.06
CA GLN A 154 -41.51 3.04 -0.46
C GLN A 154 -42.81 2.29 -0.11
N PRO A 155 -43.23 2.22 1.16
CA PRO A 155 -44.38 1.41 1.57
C PRO A 155 -45.72 1.88 0.98
N ASP A 156 -45.80 3.13 0.50
CA ASP A 156 -46.99 3.70 -0.13
C ASP A 156 -46.59 4.73 -1.21
N LEU A 157 -46.96 4.49 -2.47
CA LEU A 157 -46.77 5.41 -3.61
C LEU A 157 -48.11 5.92 -4.16
N THR A 158 -49.23 5.75 -3.45
CA THR A 158 -50.57 6.10 -3.97
C THR A 158 -50.77 7.59 -4.25
N GLU A 159 -49.99 8.45 -3.58
CA GLU A 159 -49.89 9.89 -3.83
C GLU A 159 -48.57 10.26 -4.52
N TRP A 160 -48.51 11.45 -5.14
CA TRP A 160 -47.28 11.97 -5.74
C TRP A 160 -46.18 12.13 -4.71
N LYS A 161 -45.06 11.45 -4.92
CA LYS A 161 -43.88 11.50 -4.06
C LYS A 161 -42.62 11.78 -4.87
N THR A 162 -41.69 12.48 -4.24
CA THR A 162 -40.35 12.69 -4.76
C THR A 162 -39.39 11.70 -4.10
N VAL A 163 -38.62 11.01 -4.92
CA VAL A 163 -37.75 9.91 -4.52
C VAL A 163 -36.35 10.17 -5.09
N ASP A 164 -35.34 10.19 -4.23
CA ASP A 164 -33.95 10.45 -4.60
C ASP A 164 -33.14 9.16 -4.64
N VAL A 165 -32.43 8.93 -5.74
CA VAL A 165 -31.47 7.83 -5.92
C VAL A 165 -30.09 8.43 -6.14
N ASP A 166 -29.23 8.33 -5.13
CA ASP A 166 -27.84 8.81 -5.22
C ASP A 166 -26.96 7.71 -5.80
N ILE A 167 -26.22 8.03 -6.85
CA ILE A 167 -25.29 7.11 -7.52
C ILE A 167 -23.91 7.76 -7.64
N THR A 168 -22.89 6.93 -7.56
CA THR A 168 -21.53 7.32 -7.93
C THR A 168 -21.32 6.97 -9.39
N ALA A 169 -21.28 7.97 -10.27
CA ALA A 169 -20.96 7.80 -11.68
C ALA A 169 -19.41 7.78 -11.83
N PRO A 170 -18.76 6.65 -12.18
CA PRO A 170 -17.31 6.61 -12.32
C PRO A 170 -16.83 7.11 -13.70
N TYR A 171 -17.73 7.14 -14.68
CA TYR A 171 -17.48 7.63 -16.03
C TYR A 171 -18.72 8.37 -16.57
N PRO A 172 -18.61 9.16 -17.66
CA PRO A 172 -19.74 9.84 -18.28
C PRO A 172 -20.89 8.89 -18.61
N ILE A 173 -22.09 9.20 -18.11
CA ILE A 173 -23.29 8.39 -18.29
C ILE A 173 -23.87 8.69 -19.67
N ARG A 174 -24.22 7.64 -20.42
CA ARG A 174 -24.74 7.73 -21.78
C ARG A 174 -26.24 7.42 -21.86
N GLN A 175 -26.70 6.45 -21.08
CA GLN A 175 -28.08 5.98 -21.11
C GLN A 175 -28.54 5.60 -19.70
N TRP A 176 -29.85 5.67 -19.49
CA TRP A 176 -30.52 5.31 -18.25
C TRP A 176 -31.54 4.21 -18.50
N ARG A 177 -31.71 3.30 -17.56
CA ARG A 177 -32.81 2.34 -17.52
C ARG A 177 -33.56 2.55 -16.22
N VAL A 178 -34.88 2.62 -16.32
CA VAL A 178 -35.78 2.82 -15.19
C VAL A 178 -36.67 1.60 -15.08
N ASP A 179 -36.62 1.00 -13.90
CA ASP A 179 -37.29 -0.25 -13.59
C ASP A 179 -38.44 0.05 -12.64
N PRO A 180 -39.70 0.12 -13.10
CA PRO A 180 -40.87 0.28 -12.25
C PRO A 180 -41.16 -0.95 -11.36
N GLY A 181 -40.22 -1.86 -11.10
CA GLY A 181 -40.37 -2.96 -10.13
C GLY A 181 -41.01 -4.25 -10.67
N MET A 182 -40.92 -5.34 -9.91
CA MET A 182 -41.16 -6.72 -10.38
C MET A 182 -42.65 -7.16 -10.45
N LYS A 183 -43.61 -6.23 -10.38
CA LYS A 183 -45.06 -6.53 -10.33
C LYS A 183 -45.80 -5.92 -11.52
N LYS A 184 -46.92 -6.55 -11.90
CA LYS A 184 -47.88 -5.98 -12.85
C LYS A 184 -48.66 -4.83 -12.22
N GLY A 185 -49.02 -3.82 -13.00
CA GLY A 185 -49.74 -2.64 -12.53
C GLY A 185 -49.17 -1.34 -13.09
N ARG A 186 -49.55 -0.21 -12.48
CA ARG A 186 -49.30 1.12 -13.03
C ARG A 186 -48.43 2.00 -12.14
N ILE A 187 -47.41 2.60 -12.74
CA ILE A 187 -46.66 3.75 -12.20
C ILE A 187 -46.87 4.96 -13.11
N GLU A 188 -46.97 6.14 -12.52
CA GLU A 188 -46.95 7.42 -13.20
C GLU A 188 -45.73 8.23 -12.73
N ILE A 189 -44.92 8.73 -13.67
CA ILE A 189 -43.74 9.55 -13.43
C ILE A 189 -44.01 10.94 -14.02
N LYS A 190 -44.03 11.96 -13.16
CA LYS A 190 -44.26 13.35 -13.58
C LYS A 190 -43.00 14.01 -14.09
N LYS A 191 -41.87 13.80 -13.41
CA LYS A 191 -40.56 14.32 -13.82
C LYS A 191 -39.40 13.52 -13.26
N ILE A 192 -38.25 13.62 -13.93
CA ILE A 192 -36.95 13.12 -13.49
C ILE A 192 -35.94 14.27 -13.54
N GLU A 193 -35.27 14.51 -12.43
CA GLU A 193 -34.22 15.50 -12.25
C GLU A 193 -32.88 14.80 -12.02
N PHE A 194 -31.84 15.28 -12.70
CA PHE A 194 -30.47 14.86 -12.51
C PHE A 194 -29.70 16.00 -11.86
N LEU A 195 -29.17 15.74 -10.68
CA LEU A 195 -28.49 16.73 -9.83
C LEU A 195 -27.08 16.22 -9.54
N GLU A 196 -26.05 17.02 -9.80
CA GLU A 196 -24.71 16.71 -9.30
C GLU A 196 -24.62 17.15 -7.85
N LEU A 197 -24.24 16.25 -6.96
CA LEU A 197 -24.04 16.54 -5.54
C LEU A 197 -22.63 17.06 -5.34
N LYS A 198 -22.49 18.37 -5.11
CA LYS A 198 -21.20 18.98 -4.75
C LYS A 198 -21.16 19.24 -3.27
N VAL A 199 -20.15 18.69 -2.61
CA VAL A 199 -19.91 18.95 -1.20
C VAL A 199 -19.27 20.33 -1.09
N ASP A 200 -20.02 21.34 -0.63
CA ASP A 200 -19.43 22.63 -0.27
C ASP A 200 -18.64 22.42 1.02
N GLY A 201 -17.36 22.10 0.88
CA GLY A 201 -16.33 22.34 1.90
C GLY A 201 -16.52 23.72 2.54
N PRO A 202 -15.91 24.03 3.71
CA PRO A 202 -15.39 25.38 3.83
C PRO A 202 -14.70 25.63 2.49
N GLN A 203 -15.13 26.69 1.79
CA GLN A 203 -14.21 27.33 0.87
C GLN A 203 -12.98 27.49 1.74
N VAL A 204 -11.97 26.67 1.45
CA VAL A 204 -10.63 26.99 1.86
C VAL A 204 -10.40 28.28 1.08
N GLU A 205 -10.79 29.42 1.69
CA GLU A 205 -9.83 30.47 1.82
C GLU A 205 -8.58 29.72 2.22
N THR A 206 -7.71 29.54 1.23
CA THR A 206 -6.32 29.29 1.47
C THR A 206 -5.93 30.34 2.47
N LEU A 207 -6.02 30.00 3.76
CA LEU A 207 -5.35 30.74 4.79
C LEU A 207 -3.93 30.83 4.26
N PRO A 208 -3.37 32.03 4.15
CA PRO A 208 -2.07 32.21 3.53
C PRO A 208 -1.12 31.23 4.22
N MET A 209 -0.31 30.54 3.41
CA MET A 209 0.90 29.88 3.89
C MET A 209 1.69 30.88 4.72
N GLU A 210 1.52 30.87 6.03
CA GLU A 210 2.47 31.47 6.95
C GLU A 210 2.88 30.39 7.93
N SER A 211 4.16 30.03 7.81
CA SER A 211 5.00 29.42 8.83
C SER A 211 4.79 27.94 9.17
N VAL A 212 5.29 27.04 8.30
CA VAL A 212 6.19 25.95 8.76
C VAL A 212 7.22 25.63 7.66
N LEU A 213 8.21 26.50 7.46
CA LEU A 213 9.50 26.16 6.85
C LEU A 213 10.62 26.80 7.70
N ARG A 214 11.01 26.12 8.80
CA ARG A 214 12.22 26.34 9.65
C ARG A 214 12.46 27.78 10.20
N PRO A 215 13.25 27.95 11.28
CA PRO A 215 13.31 29.22 12.01
C PRO A 215 14.26 30.22 11.35
N GLY A 216 13.77 31.44 11.13
CA GLY A 216 14.59 32.64 10.92
C GLY A 216 14.53 33.26 9.52
N LEU A 217 13.46 34.00 9.23
CA LEU A 217 13.41 35.36 8.61
C LEU A 217 11.97 35.64 8.09
N PRO A 218 11.45 36.88 8.17
CA PRO A 218 10.02 37.14 8.10
C PRO A 218 9.57 37.68 6.73
N VAL A 219 8.57 37.08 6.07
CA VAL A 219 7.68 37.82 5.12
C VAL A 219 6.32 37.13 4.93
N SER A 220 5.25 37.93 4.90
CA SER A 220 3.84 37.55 4.67
C SER A 220 3.46 37.37 3.18
N PRO A 221 2.46 36.53 2.80
CA PRO A 221 2.01 36.36 1.43
C PRO A 221 1.06 37.47 1.02
N LYS A 222 1.40 38.19 -0.06
CA LYS A 222 0.51 39.14 -0.74
C LYS A 222 0.69 38.97 -2.25
N SER A 223 -0.02 38.05 -2.90
CA SER A 223 -0.65 38.27 -4.22
C SER A 223 -1.04 36.98 -4.95
N THR A 224 -2.00 37.14 -5.87
CA THR A 224 -2.55 36.22 -6.88
C THR A 224 -1.50 35.54 -7.81
N ALA A 225 -0.21 35.86 -7.67
CA ALA A 225 0.88 35.27 -8.43
C ALA A 225 1.08 33.77 -8.08
N ASP A 226 0.91 33.42 -6.80
CA ASP A 226 1.16 32.06 -6.31
C ASP A 226 0.09 31.05 -6.80
N THR A 227 -1.13 31.53 -7.05
CA THR A 227 -2.24 30.71 -7.58
C THR A 227 -2.05 30.36 -9.06
N LEU A 228 -1.42 31.25 -9.85
CA LEU A 228 -1.13 30.99 -11.27
C LEU A 228 0.03 29.99 -11.45
N ALA A 229 0.93 29.87 -10.47
CA ALA A 229 1.99 28.85 -10.48
C ALA A 229 1.48 27.44 -10.14
N GLN A 230 0.36 27.30 -9.42
CA GLN A 230 -0.25 26.00 -9.11
C GLN A 230 -1.02 25.39 -10.30
N LEU A 231 -1.60 26.22 -11.18
CA LEU A 231 -2.31 25.75 -12.37
C LEU A 231 -1.39 25.19 -13.48
N ALA A 232 -0.07 25.40 -13.39
CA ALA A 232 0.91 24.77 -14.27
C ALA A 232 1.38 23.38 -13.79
N ARG A 233 0.98 22.96 -12.58
CA ARG A 233 1.36 21.68 -11.97
C ARG A 233 0.32 20.58 -12.11
N THR A 234 -0.79 20.81 -12.83
CA THR A 234 -1.76 19.74 -13.11
C THR A 234 -1.33 18.95 -14.36
N PRO A 235 -1.00 17.67 -14.23
CA PRO A 235 -0.77 16.79 -15.37
C PRO A 235 -2.12 16.34 -15.97
N ASN A 236 -2.91 17.28 -16.50
CA ASN A 236 -4.12 16.96 -17.28
C ASN A 236 -3.92 17.26 -18.77
N SER A 237 -2.70 17.09 -19.28
CA SER A 237 -2.55 16.72 -20.69
C SER A 237 -2.97 15.27 -20.80
N GLY A 238 -4.18 15.05 -21.34
CA GLY A 238 -4.74 13.73 -21.64
C GLY A 238 -3.94 12.95 -22.69
N TRP A 239 -2.69 12.64 -22.39
CA TRP A 239 -1.97 11.55 -23.01
C TRP A 239 -2.47 10.26 -22.39
N ARG A 240 -3.56 9.73 -22.93
CA ARG A 240 -3.69 8.28 -23.00
C ARG A 240 -2.87 7.87 -24.21
N SER A 241 -1.61 7.51 -23.99
CA SER A 241 -0.90 6.76 -25.01
C SER A 241 -1.46 5.35 -25.04
N GLU A 242 -2.03 4.98 -26.17
CA GLU A 242 -1.87 3.61 -26.66
C GLU A 242 -0.39 3.26 -26.54
N ALA A 243 -0.08 2.18 -25.80
CA ALA A 243 1.24 1.60 -25.58
C ALA A 243 2.41 2.27 -26.32
N PHE A 244 3.28 3.01 -25.61
CA PHE A 244 4.49 3.54 -26.24
C PHE A 244 5.45 2.39 -26.53
N THR A 245 5.53 2.02 -27.81
CA THR A 245 6.47 1.03 -28.32
C THR A 245 7.91 1.52 -28.13
N GLY A 246 8.57 1.04 -27.07
CA GLY A 246 10.01 0.78 -26.91
C GLY A 246 11.07 1.86 -27.17
N SER A 247 10.77 3.02 -27.74
CA SER A 247 11.81 4.00 -28.13
C SER A 247 11.33 5.43 -28.07
N PHE A 248 12.28 6.38 -28.09
CA PHE A 248 11.96 7.78 -28.30
C PHE A 248 11.18 7.98 -29.62
N PRO A 249 10.24 8.94 -29.67
CA PRO A 249 9.40 9.15 -30.84
C PRO A 249 10.22 9.59 -32.06
N ARG A 250 9.92 8.99 -33.21
CA ARG A 250 10.40 9.44 -34.54
C ARG A 250 9.50 10.50 -35.17
N GLU A 251 8.26 10.59 -34.70
CA GLU A 251 7.28 11.55 -35.18
C GLU A 251 7.32 12.85 -34.36
N PRO A 252 6.92 14.00 -34.95
CA PRO A 252 6.75 15.25 -34.23
C PRO A 252 5.87 15.08 -32.98
N GLN A 253 6.31 15.65 -31.86
CA GLN A 253 5.55 15.70 -30.62
C GLN A 253 4.85 17.06 -30.52
N THR A 254 3.58 17.07 -30.12
CA THR A 254 2.86 18.32 -29.87
C THR A 254 2.68 18.52 -28.37
N VAL A 255 3.33 19.53 -27.82
CA VAL A 255 3.13 19.98 -26.44
C VAL A 255 2.07 21.07 -26.42
N ARG A 256 1.13 20.98 -25.48
CA ARG A 256 0.07 21.99 -25.32
C ARG A 256 0.09 22.57 -23.92
N ILE A 257 -0.09 23.88 -23.81
CA ILE A 257 -0.30 24.57 -22.53
C ILE A 257 -1.65 25.27 -22.56
N ARG A 258 -2.47 25.04 -21.52
CA ARG A 258 -3.72 25.76 -21.28
C ARG A 258 -3.42 26.93 -20.35
N VAL A 259 -3.66 28.15 -20.82
CA VAL A 259 -3.53 29.38 -20.02
C VAL A 259 -4.94 29.87 -19.70
N MET A 260 -5.22 30.09 -18.42
CA MET A 260 -6.53 30.53 -17.94
C MET A 260 -6.45 31.94 -17.36
N ASN A 261 -7.43 32.78 -17.68
CA ASN A 261 -7.70 34.02 -16.96
C ASN A 261 -8.68 33.73 -15.81
N PRO A 262 -8.22 33.69 -14.55
CA PRO A 262 -9.10 33.42 -13.41
C PRO A 262 -9.92 34.65 -13.01
N GLU A 263 -9.63 35.83 -13.55
CA GLU A 263 -10.27 37.07 -13.15
C GLU A 263 -11.69 37.20 -13.72
N ASN A 264 -12.53 37.97 -13.02
CA ASN A 264 -13.86 38.36 -13.50
C ASN A 264 -13.83 39.53 -14.52
N LYS A 265 -12.64 39.93 -14.98
CA LYS A 265 -12.43 41.01 -15.95
C LYS A 265 -11.52 40.56 -17.10
N PRO A 266 -11.62 41.18 -18.29
CA PRO A 266 -10.68 40.91 -19.37
C PRO A 266 -9.24 41.21 -18.96
N ALA A 267 -8.31 40.41 -19.46
CA ALA A 267 -6.88 40.59 -19.24
C ALA A 267 -6.09 40.35 -20.53
N VAL A 268 -4.94 41.00 -20.66
CA VAL A 268 -3.99 40.75 -21.75
C VAL A 268 -2.76 40.09 -21.12
N PHE A 269 -2.45 38.87 -21.56
CA PHE A 269 -1.24 38.16 -21.19
C PHE A 269 -0.27 38.17 -22.37
N ARG A 270 1.04 38.15 -22.10
CA ARG A 270 2.05 37.96 -23.13
C ARG A 270 2.55 36.52 -23.06
N VAL A 271 2.21 35.71 -24.06
CA VAL A 271 2.62 34.30 -24.15
C VAL A 271 3.71 34.18 -25.22
N ASN A 272 4.91 33.76 -24.82
CA ASN A 272 6.11 33.69 -25.67
C ASN A 272 6.38 34.99 -26.44
N GLY A 273 6.21 36.13 -25.77
CA GLY A 273 6.43 37.45 -26.36
C GLY A 273 5.24 38.01 -27.15
N LYS A 274 4.18 37.23 -27.39
CA LYS A 274 2.99 37.66 -28.14
C LYS A 274 1.85 38.04 -27.20
N GLU A 275 1.24 39.20 -27.41
CA GLU A 275 0.09 39.65 -26.62
C GLU A 275 -1.19 38.91 -27.03
N GLU A 276 -1.89 38.40 -26.03
CA GLU A 276 -3.08 37.57 -26.17
C GLU A 276 -4.15 38.06 -25.21
N ALA A 277 -5.30 38.45 -25.74
CA ALA A 277 -6.43 38.92 -24.95
C ALA A 277 -7.29 37.74 -24.45
N PHE A 278 -7.62 37.75 -23.17
CA PHE A 278 -8.46 36.76 -22.50
C PHE A 278 -9.73 37.40 -21.97
N SER A 279 -10.88 36.80 -22.28
CA SER A 279 -12.15 37.14 -21.63
C SER A 279 -12.13 36.70 -20.16
N PRO A 280 -13.01 37.27 -19.31
CA PRO A 280 -13.19 36.80 -17.94
C PRO A 280 -13.42 35.29 -17.88
N LYS A 281 -12.81 34.60 -16.91
CA LYS A 281 -12.99 33.15 -16.67
C LYS A 281 -12.78 32.25 -17.91
N SER A 282 -11.99 32.71 -18.89
CA SER A 282 -11.73 31.96 -20.12
C SER A 282 -10.35 31.30 -20.11
N SER A 283 -10.16 30.27 -20.94
CA SER A 283 -8.85 29.67 -21.19
C SER A 283 -8.54 29.60 -22.68
N ARG A 284 -7.26 29.58 -23.03
CA ARG A 284 -6.75 29.34 -24.39
C ARG A 284 -5.66 28.28 -24.35
N ILE A 285 -5.57 27.51 -25.43
CA ILE A 285 -4.55 26.47 -25.59
C ILE A 285 -3.51 26.95 -26.60
N PHE A 286 -2.25 26.93 -26.20
CA PHE A 286 -1.11 27.18 -27.08
C PHE A 286 -0.41 25.86 -27.34
N SER A 287 0.11 25.68 -28.56
CA SER A 287 0.77 24.44 -28.98
C SER A 287 2.18 24.71 -29.47
N PHE A 288 3.10 23.81 -29.14
CA PHE A 288 4.44 23.72 -29.68
C PHE A 288 4.58 22.37 -30.39
N VAL A 289 5.05 22.37 -31.63
CA VAL A 289 5.30 21.15 -32.40
C VAL A 289 6.81 20.99 -32.53
N SER A 290 7.32 19.84 -32.11
CA SER A 290 8.75 19.55 -32.16
C SER A 290 9.23 19.14 -33.55
N ASP A 291 10.52 19.35 -33.81
CA ASP A 291 11.19 18.90 -35.03
C ASP A 291 11.92 17.57 -34.74
N PRO A 292 11.43 16.42 -35.26
CA PRO A 292 12.01 15.12 -34.98
C PRO A 292 13.43 14.93 -35.50
N LYS A 293 13.94 15.85 -36.35
CA LYS A 293 15.34 15.85 -36.77
C LYS A 293 16.30 16.32 -35.67
N GLN A 294 15.79 17.04 -34.67
CA GLN A 294 16.55 17.45 -33.51
C GLN A 294 16.45 16.37 -32.44
N ALA A 295 17.59 15.72 -32.12
CA ALA A 295 17.61 14.64 -31.14
C ALA A 295 17.13 15.10 -29.74
N VAL A 296 17.40 16.36 -29.38
CA VAL A 296 16.92 17.03 -28.18
C VAL A 296 16.43 18.41 -28.55
N GLN A 297 15.24 18.78 -28.10
CA GLN A 297 14.66 20.11 -28.33
C GLN A 297 14.07 20.69 -27.05
N LYS A 298 14.43 21.93 -26.75
CA LYS A 298 13.88 22.69 -25.63
C LYS A 298 12.66 23.49 -26.07
N CYS A 299 11.56 23.34 -25.35
CA CYS A 299 10.35 24.14 -25.50
C CYS A 299 10.24 25.06 -24.29
N VAL A 300 10.35 26.38 -24.50
CA VAL A 300 10.23 27.38 -23.43
C VAL A 300 8.86 28.07 -23.55
N TRP A 301 8.09 28.01 -22.47
CA TRP A 301 6.86 28.76 -22.28
C TRP A 301 7.12 29.92 -21.33
N LYS A 302 7.02 31.15 -21.82
CA LYS A 302 7.09 32.37 -21.03
C LYS A 302 5.71 33.04 -21.03
N ILE A 303 5.07 33.15 -19.88
CA ILE A 303 3.78 33.82 -19.71
C ILE A 303 4.01 35.03 -18.81
N GLU A 304 3.80 36.22 -19.36
CA GLU A 304 3.94 37.49 -18.63
C GLU A 304 2.56 38.12 -18.45
N VAL A 305 2.22 38.44 -17.21
CA VAL A 305 0.99 39.15 -16.87
C VAL A 305 1.38 40.51 -16.26
N PRO A 306 0.85 41.64 -16.75
CA PRO A 306 1.18 42.95 -16.21
C PRO A 306 0.96 43.02 -14.69
N GLY A 307 2.00 43.40 -13.95
CA GLY A 307 1.97 43.46 -12.48
C GLY A 307 2.34 42.16 -11.75
N PHE A 308 2.73 41.10 -12.48
CA PHE A 308 3.11 39.80 -11.92
C PHE A 308 4.48 39.35 -12.41
N THR A 309 5.12 38.48 -11.62
CA THR A 309 6.35 37.79 -12.01
C THR A 309 6.08 36.91 -13.24
N PRO A 310 6.89 37.02 -14.30
CA PRO A 310 6.81 36.13 -15.46
C PRO A 310 6.89 34.66 -15.04
N PHE A 311 5.93 33.86 -15.50
CA PHE A 311 6.02 32.41 -15.43
C PHE A 311 6.89 31.92 -16.58
N VAL A 312 7.94 31.15 -16.29
CA VAL A 312 8.79 30.51 -17.29
C VAL A 312 8.83 29.01 -17.01
N ARG A 313 8.49 28.20 -18.01
CA ARG A 313 8.63 26.75 -17.98
C ARG A 313 9.42 26.29 -19.20
N GLU A 314 10.54 25.64 -18.95
CA GLU A 314 11.32 24.93 -19.98
C GLU A 314 10.97 23.44 -19.91
N MET A 315 10.68 22.85 -21.07
CA MET A 315 10.40 21.42 -21.23
C MET A 315 11.39 20.83 -22.22
N THR A 316 11.89 19.63 -21.96
CA THR A 316 12.83 18.96 -22.87
C THR A 316 12.19 17.76 -23.56
N LEU A 317 12.16 17.83 -24.90
CA LEU A 317 11.67 16.78 -25.79
C LEU A 317 12.84 16.01 -26.41
N ILE A 318 12.68 14.70 -26.56
CA ILE A 318 13.73 13.80 -27.03
C ILE A 318 13.18 12.96 -28.17
N HIS A 319 13.97 12.86 -29.25
CA HIS A 319 13.61 12.15 -30.47
C HIS A 319 14.61 11.06 -30.84
N ASP A 320 14.13 10.05 -31.56
CA ASP A 320 15.00 9.04 -32.18
C ASP A 320 15.62 9.56 -33.50
N ALA A 321 16.26 10.73 -33.47
CA ALA A 321 16.95 11.32 -34.63
C ALA A 321 18.26 10.60 -34.97
N GLU A 322 18.63 10.48 -36.24
CA GLU A 322 19.91 9.84 -36.61
C GLU A 322 21.12 10.54 -35.95
N LEU A 323 22.00 9.74 -35.33
CA LEU A 323 23.21 10.25 -34.70
C LEU A 323 24.29 10.46 -35.75
N THR A 324 24.81 11.68 -35.85
CA THR A 324 25.83 12.05 -36.82
C THR A 324 27.21 11.43 -36.46
N PRO A 325 28.11 11.24 -37.45
CA PRO A 325 29.41 10.57 -37.21
C PRO A 325 30.35 11.25 -36.22
N ASP A 326 30.18 12.55 -35.98
CA ASP A 326 30.93 13.39 -35.04
C ASP A 326 30.57 13.14 -33.56
N TRP A 327 29.51 12.38 -33.27
CA TRP A 327 29.19 11.97 -31.91
C TRP A 327 30.25 11.01 -31.37
N LYS A 328 30.92 11.43 -30.29
CA LYS A 328 31.96 10.64 -29.63
C LYS A 328 31.36 9.35 -29.10
N LYS A 329 32.01 8.23 -29.40
CA LYS A 329 31.63 6.89 -28.92
C LYS A 329 32.50 6.49 -27.72
N VAL A 330 31.87 6.13 -26.62
CA VAL A 330 32.51 5.49 -25.46
C VAL A 330 31.89 4.12 -25.27
N LYS A 331 32.71 3.06 -25.28
CA LYS A 331 32.21 1.68 -25.14
C LYS A 331 31.97 1.33 -23.68
N GLY A 332 30.78 0.81 -23.39
CA GLY A 332 30.49 0.00 -22.20
C GLY A 332 30.54 -1.50 -22.54
N LYS A 333 30.02 -2.33 -21.64
CA LYS A 333 29.91 -3.79 -21.82
C LYS A 333 28.71 -4.15 -22.70
N ASP A 334 27.52 -3.72 -22.32
CA ASP A 334 26.25 -4.02 -23.02
C ASP A 334 25.63 -2.80 -23.71
N PHE A 335 26.39 -1.70 -23.82
CA PHE A 335 25.97 -0.49 -24.54
C PHE A 335 27.14 0.32 -25.08
N ASP A 336 26.81 1.22 -26.01
CA ASP A 336 27.66 2.31 -26.47
C ASP A 336 27.08 3.65 -26.02
N LEU A 337 27.87 4.46 -25.32
CA LEU A 337 27.51 5.84 -25.01
C LEU A 337 27.93 6.75 -26.16
N ARG A 338 26.97 7.46 -26.75
CA ARG A 338 27.16 8.38 -27.87
C ARG A 338 26.98 9.79 -27.33
N ILE A 339 28.06 10.57 -27.28
CA ILE A 339 28.10 11.92 -26.70
C ILE A 339 28.08 12.96 -27.83
N SER A 340 27.23 13.97 -27.70
CA SER A 340 27.11 15.06 -28.67
C SER A 340 28.41 15.87 -28.79
N PRO A 341 28.62 16.56 -29.93
CA PRO A 341 29.82 17.39 -30.13
C PRO A 341 30.02 18.49 -29.08
N ASP A 342 28.93 19.04 -28.54
CA ASP A 342 28.96 20.05 -27.46
C ASP A 342 29.19 19.44 -26.06
N GLY A 343 29.24 18.11 -25.96
CA GLY A 343 29.44 17.38 -24.71
C GLY A 343 28.26 17.40 -23.74
N GLN A 344 27.12 18.02 -24.09
CA GLN A 344 25.99 18.24 -23.16
C GLN A 344 24.94 17.13 -23.17
N THR A 345 24.87 16.35 -24.24
CA THR A 345 23.89 15.29 -24.42
C THR A 345 24.60 13.98 -24.69
N ALA A 346 24.11 12.89 -24.14
CA ALA A 346 24.49 11.57 -24.60
C ALA A 346 23.30 10.64 -24.75
N PHE A 347 23.40 9.72 -25.71
CA PHE A 347 22.48 8.61 -25.86
C PHE A 347 23.19 7.31 -25.53
N LEU A 348 22.52 6.48 -24.74
CA LEU A 348 22.96 5.12 -24.48
C LEU A 348 22.31 4.20 -25.51
N CYS A 349 23.14 3.56 -26.32
CA CYS A 349 22.71 2.74 -27.45
C CYS A 349 23.04 1.26 -27.19
N ARG A 350 22.04 0.39 -27.23
CA ARG A 350 22.20 -1.07 -27.15
C ARG A 350 21.71 -1.67 -28.45
N ASN A 351 22.56 -2.44 -29.14
CA ASN A 351 22.23 -3.06 -30.44
C ASN A 351 21.66 -2.06 -31.48
N GLY A 352 22.19 -0.82 -31.50
CA GLY A 352 21.73 0.23 -32.40
C GLY A 352 20.45 0.97 -31.99
N LYS A 353 19.78 0.55 -30.91
CA LYS A 353 18.60 1.20 -30.34
C LYS A 353 18.99 2.13 -29.19
N LYS A 354 18.43 3.34 -29.15
CA LYS A 354 18.59 4.26 -28.01
C LYS A 354 17.68 3.81 -26.87
N ILE A 355 18.28 3.48 -25.74
CA ILE A 355 17.55 3.00 -24.55
C ILE A 355 17.61 4.01 -23.39
N ALA A 356 18.43 5.04 -23.48
CA ALA A 356 18.41 6.18 -22.56
C ALA A 356 18.98 7.44 -23.22
N ALA A 357 18.59 8.59 -22.70
CA ALA A 357 19.23 9.87 -22.95
C ALA A 357 19.74 10.46 -21.63
N ILE A 358 20.90 11.10 -21.67
CA ILE A 358 21.56 11.75 -20.54
C ILE A 358 21.78 13.21 -20.93
N LEU A 359 21.15 14.11 -20.18
CA LEU A 359 21.08 15.54 -20.50
C LEU A 359 21.84 16.36 -19.46
N GLY A 360 22.55 17.40 -19.90
CA GLY A 360 23.31 18.28 -19.01
C GLY A 360 24.66 17.67 -18.59
N LEU A 361 25.27 16.87 -19.47
CA LEU A 361 26.65 16.45 -19.28
C LEU A 361 27.59 17.64 -19.34
N ASN A 362 28.58 17.67 -18.45
CA ASN A 362 29.67 18.64 -18.53
C ASN A 362 30.93 17.95 -18.02
N SER A 363 31.70 17.33 -18.92
CA SER A 363 32.90 16.58 -18.54
C SER A 363 34.01 17.45 -17.97
N GLU A 364 33.99 18.77 -18.21
CA GLU A 364 34.99 19.70 -17.67
C GLU A 364 34.75 19.96 -16.18
N THR A 365 33.49 20.18 -15.79
CA THR A 365 33.13 20.48 -14.39
C THR A 365 32.69 19.25 -13.60
N MET A 366 32.34 18.16 -14.28
CA MET A 366 31.85 16.92 -13.68
C MET A 366 32.42 15.71 -14.43
N PRO A 367 33.66 15.30 -14.08
CA PRO A 367 34.31 14.15 -14.68
C PRO A 367 33.48 12.88 -14.46
N PHE A 368 33.41 12.04 -15.51
CA PHE A 368 32.77 10.74 -15.43
C PHE A 368 33.60 9.66 -16.12
N SER A 369 33.38 8.41 -15.70
CA SER A 369 33.95 7.22 -16.33
C SER A 369 32.86 6.19 -16.64
N VAL A 370 33.08 5.41 -17.69
CA VAL A 370 32.23 4.26 -18.01
C VAL A 370 32.98 2.99 -17.61
N VAL A 371 32.40 2.21 -16.71
CA VAL A 371 32.96 0.95 -16.21
C VAL A 371 31.90 -0.12 -16.38
N GLU A 372 32.16 -1.10 -17.25
CA GLU A 372 31.18 -2.10 -17.68
C GLU A 372 29.85 -1.48 -18.14
N ASN A 373 28.80 -1.63 -17.33
CA ASN A 373 27.45 -1.15 -17.58
C ASN A 373 27.08 0.08 -16.72
N THR A 374 28.08 0.73 -16.14
CA THR A 374 27.90 1.80 -15.18
C THR A 374 28.61 3.06 -15.63
N ILE A 375 27.93 4.20 -15.49
CA ILE A 375 28.50 5.53 -15.65
C ILE A 375 28.68 6.12 -14.25
N GLU A 376 29.92 6.39 -13.86
CA GLU A 376 30.26 6.94 -12.55
C GLU A 376 30.62 8.41 -12.66
N PHE A 377 29.90 9.26 -11.93
CA PHE A 377 30.16 10.69 -11.81
C PHE A 377 30.88 10.98 -10.50
N ARG A 378 31.91 11.82 -10.57
CA ARG A 378 32.63 12.33 -9.39
C ARG A 378 32.10 13.71 -9.02
N VAL A 379 31.66 13.85 -7.78
CA VAL A 379 31.04 15.04 -7.22
C VAL A 379 31.94 15.60 -6.13
N SER A 380 32.42 16.83 -6.28
CA SER A 380 33.30 17.52 -5.32
C SER A 380 32.73 18.83 -4.78
N GLY A 381 31.54 19.23 -5.24
CA GLY A 381 30.89 20.46 -4.82
C GLY A 381 29.41 20.51 -5.22
N PRO A 382 28.72 21.61 -4.91
CA PRO A 382 27.33 21.81 -5.31
C PRO A 382 27.19 21.74 -6.83
N CYS A 383 26.28 20.90 -7.30
CA CYS A 383 26.03 20.70 -8.72
C CYS A 383 24.66 20.05 -8.96
N VAL A 384 24.20 20.14 -10.20
CA VAL A 384 23.06 19.36 -10.69
C VAL A 384 23.63 18.26 -11.59
N LEU A 385 23.45 17.00 -11.19
CA LEU A 385 23.89 15.88 -12.02
C LEU A 385 23.04 15.76 -13.28
N PRO A 386 23.52 15.03 -14.31
CA PRO A 386 22.80 14.92 -15.56
C PRO A 386 21.43 14.28 -15.36
N THR A 387 20.44 14.76 -16.11
CA THR A 387 19.09 14.18 -16.11
C THR A 387 19.09 12.95 -17.00
N VAL A 388 18.66 11.81 -16.47
CA VAL A 388 18.50 10.56 -17.21
C VAL A 388 17.06 10.42 -17.63
N ARG A 389 16.85 10.08 -18.91
CA ARG A 389 15.55 9.96 -19.56
C ARG A 389 15.46 8.59 -20.22
N LEU A 390 14.45 7.80 -19.86
CA LEU A 390 14.34 6.38 -20.22
C LEU A 390 13.01 6.09 -20.91
N PRO A 391 12.99 5.82 -22.23
CA PRO A 391 11.76 5.50 -22.94
C PRO A 391 11.31 4.06 -22.64
N GLY A 392 10.07 3.76 -23.02
CA GLY A 392 9.50 2.41 -22.97
C GLY A 392 8.53 2.21 -21.81
N GLU A 393 7.75 1.15 -21.91
CA GLU A 393 6.78 0.78 -20.88
C GLU A 393 7.50 0.28 -19.64
N MET A 394 7.16 0.88 -18.51
CA MET A 394 7.62 0.47 -17.19
C MET A 394 6.82 -0.75 -16.73
N THR A 395 7.54 -1.78 -16.26
CA THR A 395 6.93 -2.92 -15.57
C THR A 395 7.01 -2.79 -14.06
N TYR A 396 8.10 -2.18 -13.58
CA TYR A 396 8.33 -1.91 -12.17
C TYR A 396 9.19 -0.66 -11.98
N ALA A 397 8.88 0.19 -11.00
CA ALA A 397 9.76 1.27 -10.59
C ALA A 397 9.80 1.39 -9.07
N ALA A 398 10.95 1.82 -8.56
CA ALA A 398 11.16 1.96 -7.13
C ALA A 398 11.94 3.23 -6.79
N LEU A 399 11.41 3.95 -5.80
CA LEU A 399 12.10 4.94 -5.01
C LEU A 399 11.91 4.53 -3.54
N PRO A 400 12.89 3.83 -2.93
CA PRO A 400 12.76 3.18 -1.63
C PRO A 400 12.27 4.13 -0.53
N GLY A 401 11.27 3.65 0.23
CA GLY A 401 10.62 4.41 1.30
C GLY A 401 9.60 5.43 0.82
N LEU A 402 9.38 5.56 -0.49
CA LEU A 402 8.52 6.59 -1.07
C LEU A 402 7.50 6.05 -2.07
N GLU A 403 7.95 5.33 -3.11
CA GLU A 403 7.08 4.80 -4.16
C GLU A 403 7.56 3.46 -4.68
N LEU A 404 6.62 2.52 -4.81
CA LEU A 404 6.75 1.28 -5.57
C LEU A 404 5.61 1.26 -6.59
N LEU A 405 5.97 1.16 -7.86
CA LEU A 405 5.04 1.29 -8.98
C LEU A 405 5.08 0.04 -9.86
N GLU A 406 3.93 -0.34 -10.38
CA GLU A 406 3.77 -1.39 -11.39
C GLU A 406 3.11 -0.88 -12.69
N ASN A 407 2.93 -1.79 -13.65
CA ASN A 407 2.45 -1.51 -15.00
C ASN A 407 1.35 -0.44 -15.08
N GLY A 408 1.66 0.69 -15.74
CA GLY A 408 0.70 1.76 -16.01
C GLY A 408 0.44 2.73 -14.85
N GLU A 409 1.08 2.52 -13.69
CA GLU A 409 1.02 3.46 -12.57
C GLU A 409 1.92 4.67 -12.77
N TRP A 410 1.56 5.76 -12.09
CA TRP A 410 2.24 7.05 -12.17
C TRP A 410 2.82 7.39 -10.80
N SER A 411 4.09 7.76 -10.78
CA SER A 411 4.71 8.45 -9.66
C SER A 411 3.92 9.70 -9.33
N SER A 412 3.83 10.01 -8.04
CA SER A 412 3.05 11.12 -7.48
C SER A 412 1.57 11.10 -7.88
N SER A 413 0.97 9.91 -7.99
CA SER A 413 -0.48 9.80 -8.14
C SER A 413 -1.20 10.02 -6.81
N MET A 414 -2.48 10.36 -6.89
CA MET A 414 -3.35 10.49 -5.71
C MET A 414 -3.95 9.16 -5.23
N ALA A 415 -3.48 8.02 -5.75
CA ALA A 415 -4.05 6.70 -5.45
C ALA A 415 -3.96 6.32 -3.97
N ASP A 416 -2.88 6.76 -3.31
CA ASP A 416 -2.54 6.42 -1.92
C ASP A 416 -2.66 7.61 -0.96
N ILE A 417 -2.61 8.84 -1.50
CA ILE A 417 -2.62 10.09 -0.76
C ILE A 417 -3.39 11.13 -1.59
N VAL A 418 -4.50 11.68 -1.08
CA VAL A 418 -5.30 12.69 -1.80
C VAL A 418 -4.98 14.13 -1.37
N ILE A 419 -4.05 14.31 -0.43
CA ILE A 419 -3.55 15.61 0.02
C ILE A 419 -2.26 15.97 -0.73
N PRO A 420 -1.80 17.24 -0.73
CA PRO A 420 -0.65 17.70 -1.53
C PRO A 420 0.65 16.90 -1.38
N GLU A 421 0.81 16.18 -0.28
CA GLU A 421 1.92 15.27 0.02
C GLU A 421 2.01 14.06 -0.93
N HIS A 422 1.06 13.89 -1.84
CA HIS A 422 1.20 12.98 -2.98
C HIS A 422 2.28 13.43 -3.99
N ASP A 423 2.62 14.72 -4.06
CA ASP A 423 3.69 15.21 -4.93
C ASP A 423 5.05 14.84 -4.35
N ARG A 424 5.68 13.84 -4.98
CA ARG A 424 6.89 13.16 -4.56
C ARG A 424 8.00 13.29 -5.60
N ILE A 425 7.87 14.22 -6.56
CA ILE A 425 8.86 14.41 -7.62
C ILE A 425 10.25 14.73 -7.11
N ARG A 426 10.32 15.51 -6.03
CA ARG A 426 11.54 16.04 -5.41
C ARG A 426 11.37 15.93 -3.89
N PRO A 427 11.41 14.71 -3.35
CA PRO A 427 11.07 14.43 -1.95
C PRO A 427 12.19 14.92 -1.04
N ALA A 428 11.87 15.26 0.21
CA ALA A 428 12.90 15.53 1.19
C ALA A 428 13.80 14.26 1.35
N PRO A 429 15.13 14.36 1.25
CA PRO A 429 16.01 13.18 1.19
C PRO A 429 15.87 12.24 2.40
N GLU A 430 15.53 12.80 3.57
CA GLU A 430 15.34 12.03 4.80
C GLU A 430 14.13 11.08 4.81
N LEU A 431 13.22 11.23 3.85
CA LEU A 431 12.09 10.30 3.69
C LEU A 431 12.51 8.98 3.06
N LEU A 432 13.69 8.94 2.41
CA LEU A 432 14.16 7.77 1.69
C LEU A 432 14.83 6.79 2.64
N THR A 433 14.47 5.53 2.51
CA THR A 433 15.07 4.44 3.30
C THR A 433 16.42 4.03 2.75
N GLN A 434 16.65 4.21 1.45
CA GLN A 434 17.86 3.84 0.74
C GLN A 434 18.20 4.90 -0.31
N THR A 435 19.46 4.97 -0.73
CA THR A 435 19.99 6.04 -1.59
C THR A 435 20.14 5.59 -3.03
N TRP A 436 19.04 5.05 -3.58
CA TRP A 436 18.93 4.69 -4.99
C TRP A 436 17.51 4.89 -5.50
N ALA A 437 17.36 4.96 -6.82
CA ALA A 437 16.08 4.98 -7.52
C ALA A 437 16.22 4.21 -8.83
N GLY A 438 15.16 3.60 -9.34
CA GLY A 438 15.27 2.91 -10.62
C GLY A 438 13.95 2.47 -11.24
N VAL A 439 14.07 1.94 -12.44
CA VAL A 439 12.96 1.46 -13.26
C VAL A 439 13.39 0.24 -14.06
N VAL A 440 12.48 -0.72 -14.18
CA VAL A 440 12.54 -1.85 -15.10
C VAL A 440 11.56 -1.56 -16.23
N THR A 441 12.05 -1.65 -17.46
CA THR A 441 11.24 -1.53 -18.68
C THR A 441 11.38 -2.80 -19.51
N GLN A 442 10.59 -2.91 -20.57
CA GLN A 442 10.73 -3.99 -21.56
C GLN A 442 12.12 -4.08 -22.22
N ASP A 443 12.94 -3.02 -22.14
CA ASP A 443 14.25 -2.92 -22.81
C ASP A 443 15.45 -3.10 -21.87
N GLY A 444 15.18 -3.27 -20.57
CA GLY A 444 16.19 -3.49 -19.53
C GLY A 444 15.86 -2.72 -18.25
N ALA A 445 16.80 -2.71 -17.32
CA ALA A 445 16.66 -2.01 -16.06
C ALA A 445 17.68 -0.87 -15.92
N PHE A 446 17.28 0.18 -15.21
CA PHE A 446 18.10 1.33 -14.87
C PHE A 446 18.09 1.58 -13.37
N ARG A 447 19.26 1.85 -12.80
CA ARG A 447 19.43 2.31 -11.42
C ARG A 447 20.28 3.58 -11.36
N LEU A 448 19.81 4.54 -10.57
CA LEU A 448 20.55 5.70 -10.10
C LEU A 448 20.90 5.46 -8.63
N HIS A 449 22.18 5.42 -8.29
CA HIS A 449 22.66 5.22 -6.92
C HIS A 449 23.57 6.38 -6.48
N TRP A 450 23.41 6.84 -5.24
CA TRP A 450 24.27 7.86 -4.64
C TRP A 450 24.63 7.46 -3.20
N ALA A 451 25.81 7.85 -2.70
CA ALA A 451 26.26 7.41 -1.38
C ALA A 451 25.86 8.36 -0.23
N ASN A 452 25.62 9.63 -0.52
CA ASN A 452 25.33 10.64 0.50
C ASN A 452 23.81 10.87 0.62
N PRO A 453 23.16 10.45 1.73
CA PRO A 453 21.72 10.58 1.87
C PRO A 453 21.22 12.03 1.92
N ALA A 454 22.10 13.04 2.02
CA ALA A 454 21.71 14.45 1.92
C ALA A 454 21.49 14.93 0.47
N PHE A 455 21.82 14.11 -0.53
CA PHE A 455 21.60 14.47 -1.93
C PHE A 455 20.12 14.43 -2.27
N GLN A 456 19.68 15.39 -3.07
CA GLN A 456 18.28 15.61 -3.41
C GLN A 456 17.93 14.84 -4.69
N PRO A 457 17.19 13.72 -4.63
CA PRO A 457 16.74 13.07 -5.85
C PRO A 457 15.59 13.84 -6.49
N VAL A 458 15.44 13.60 -7.79
CA VAL A 458 14.26 13.96 -8.57
C VAL A 458 13.86 12.72 -9.38
N PHE A 459 12.60 12.31 -9.26
CA PHE A 459 12.06 11.06 -9.79
C PHE A 459 10.68 11.30 -10.41
N ALA A 460 10.47 10.90 -11.65
CA ALA A 460 9.16 10.91 -12.29
C ALA A 460 9.01 9.75 -13.28
N VAL A 461 8.01 8.90 -13.08
CA VAL A 461 7.69 7.73 -13.90
C VAL A 461 6.17 7.65 -14.10
N PRO A 462 5.64 7.98 -15.29
CA PRO A 462 6.31 8.66 -16.41
C PRO A 462 6.70 10.11 -16.04
N ASN A 463 7.47 10.77 -16.90
CA ASN A 463 7.92 12.15 -16.74
C ASN A 463 6.78 13.14 -16.98
N TYR A 464 5.88 13.23 -16.01
CA TYR A 464 4.80 14.21 -16.01
C TYR A 464 5.30 15.66 -15.88
N PHE A 465 6.55 15.87 -15.46
CA PHE A 465 7.18 17.20 -15.42
C PHE A 465 7.38 17.78 -16.83
N ASP A 466 7.84 16.97 -17.78
CA ASP A 466 7.91 17.36 -19.20
C ASP A 466 6.68 16.92 -20.01
N THR A 467 5.67 16.32 -19.36
CA THR A 467 4.48 15.74 -20.00
C THR A 467 4.82 14.70 -21.08
N THR A 468 5.89 13.94 -20.85
CA THR A 468 6.38 12.91 -21.76
C THR A 468 6.22 11.52 -21.14
N PRO A 469 6.06 10.47 -21.96
CA PRO A 469 5.77 9.11 -21.48
C PRO A 469 7.00 8.37 -20.92
N ASP A 470 8.20 8.92 -21.09
CA ASP A 470 9.45 8.31 -20.63
C ASP A 470 9.71 8.60 -19.15
N ALA A 471 10.52 7.80 -18.47
CA ALA A 471 10.90 8.05 -17.08
C ALA A 471 12.02 9.09 -16.96
N MET A 472 12.05 9.84 -15.86
CA MET A 472 13.07 10.85 -15.55
C MET A 472 13.68 10.61 -14.17
N PHE A 473 15.02 10.66 -14.13
CA PHE A 473 15.80 10.56 -12.90
C PHE A 473 16.89 11.62 -12.85
N ARG A 474 17.11 12.21 -11.68
CA ARG A 474 18.21 13.15 -11.43
C ARG A 474 18.57 13.16 -9.95
N VAL A 475 19.80 13.56 -9.64
CA VAL A 475 20.23 13.93 -8.29
C VAL A 475 20.79 15.34 -8.30
N GLU A 476 20.49 16.11 -7.27
CA GLU A 476 20.97 17.48 -7.04
C GLU A 476 21.78 17.52 -5.75
N VAL A 477 22.89 18.24 -5.80
CA VAL A 477 23.81 18.45 -4.67
C VAL A 477 23.68 19.91 -4.27
N GLY A 478 22.99 20.16 -3.16
CA GLY A 478 22.73 21.50 -2.68
C GLY A 478 23.99 22.20 -2.15
N GLU A 479 23.94 23.53 -2.07
CA GLU A 479 25.05 24.36 -1.56
C GLU A 479 25.47 24.00 -0.12
N ASN A 480 24.51 23.53 0.68
CA ASN A 480 24.73 23.14 2.07
C ASN A 480 25.04 21.65 2.25
N ALA A 481 25.15 20.88 1.16
CA ALA A 481 25.49 19.45 1.25
C ALA A 481 26.93 19.30 1.75
N VAL A 482 27.10 18.65 2.90
CA VAL A 482 28.44 18.36 3.43
C VAL A 482 29.01 17.19 2.64
N LEU A 483 30.10 17.46 1.91
CA LEU A 483 30.85 16.45 1.15
C LEU A 483 32.12 16.08 1.91
N ASN A 484 32.34 14.78 2.10
CA ASN A 484 33.56 14.27 2.72
C ASN A 484 34.59 13.91 1.63
N GLY A 485 35.06 14.94 0.92
CA GLY A 485 35.89 14.78 -0.27
C GLY A 485 35.06 14.59 -1.54
N THR A 486 35.49 13.68 -2.41
CA THR A 486 34.77 13.37 -3.65
C THR A 486 33.78 12.22 -3.41
N GLU A 487 32.50 12.48 -3.66
CA GLU A 487 31.44 11.47 -3.64
C GLU A 487 31.20 10.92 -5.06
N THR A 488 30.67 9.70 -5.15
CA THR A 488 30.36 9.05 -6.43
C THR A 488 28.86 8.88 -6.59
N VAL A 489 28.34 9.24 -7.75
CA VAL A 489 26.97 8.92 -8.20
C VAL A 489 27.06 7.98 -9.39
N ARG A 490 26.27 6.93 -9.40
CA ARG A 490 26.32 5.87 -10.42
C ARG A 490 25.01 5.76 -11.18
N LEU A 491 25.12 5.64 -12.48
CA LEU A 491 24.04 5.26 -13.39
C LEU A 491 24.33 3.88 -13.92
N GLU A 492 23.54 2.87 -13.56
CA GLU A 492 23.73 1.50 -13.98
C GLU A 492 22.63 1.06 -14.94
N PHE A 493 23.02 0.40 -16.04
CA PHE A 493 22.12 -0.03 -17.10
C PHE A 493 22.25 -1.53 -17.37
N SER A 494 21.25 -2.30 -16.96
CA SER A 494 21.21 -3.76 -17.16
C SER A 494 20.37 -4.14 -18.39
N PRO A 495 20.73 -5.20 -19.14
CA PRO A 495 19.84 -5.81 -20.11
C PRO A 495 18.76 -6.69 -19.48
N SER A 496 18.89 -7.04 -18.19
CA SER A 496 17.88 -7.82 -17.50
C SER A 496 16.61 -7.00 -17.27
N VAL A 497 15.47 -7.63 -17.51
CA VAL A 497 14.12 -7.12 -17.23
C VAL A 497 13.49 -7.80 -16.01
N ASN A 498 14.30 -8.54 -15.25
CA ASN A 498 13.84 -9.28 -14.08
C ASN A 498 13.85 -8.38 -12.84
N GLU A 499 12.67 -8.19 -12.23
CA GLU A 499 12.47 -7.35 -11.04
C GLU A 499 13.22 -7.86 -9.81
N THR A 500 13.30 -9.17 -9.62
CA THR A 500 14.03 -9.80 -8.52
C THR A 500 15.54 -9.53 -8.67
N GLU A 501 16.11 -9.74 -9.86
CA GLU A 501 17.51 -9.41 -10.13
C GLU A 501 17.78 -7.90 -10.00
N PHE A 502 16.82 -7.07 -10.41
CA PHE A 502 16.88 -5.62 -10.28
C PHE A 502 16.99 -5.19 -8.81
N LEU A 503 16.09 -5.68 -7.95
CA LEU A 503 16.09 -5.38 -6.52
C LEU A 503 17.31 -5.99 -5.81
N HIS A 504 17.71 -7.19 -6.21
CA HIS A 504 18.88 -7.86 -5.61
C HIS A 504 20.15 -7.06 -5.80
N ALA A 505 20.42 -6.62 -7.03
CA ALA A 505 21.58 -5.79 -7.32
C ALA A 505 21.48 -4.41 -6.65
N ALA A 506 20.28 -3.82 -6.56
CA ALA A 506 20.08 -2.56 -5.82
C ALA A 506 20.42 -2.70 -4.33
N LEU A 507 19.94 -3.75 -3.66
CA LEU A 507 20.24 -4.01 -2.25
C LEU A 507 21.73 -4.28 -2.04
N LYS A 508 22.34 -5.10 -2.90
CA LYS A 508 23.78 -5.38 -2.85
C LYS A 508 24.61 -4.10 -2.94
N ASP A 509 24.27 -3.22 -3.87
CA ASP A 509 24.97 -1.95 -4.05
C ASP A 509 24.74 -1.02 -2.87
N GLN A 510 23.51 -0.91 -2.37
CA GLN A 510 23.21 -0.13 -1.17
C GLN A 510 24.08 -0.59 0.01
N LEU A 511 24.13 -1.89 0.29
CA LEU A 511 24.93 -2.45 1.39
C LEU A 511 26.43 -2.22 1.22
N ALA A 512 26.94 -2.31 0.00
CA ALA A 512 28.35 -2.02 -0.31
C ALA A 512 28.72 -0.54 -0.09
N HIS A 513 27.75 0.37 -0.11
CA HIS A 513 27.94 1.81 0.01
C HIS A 513 27.33 2.41 1.27
N THR A 514 26.77 1.59 2.16
CA THR A 514 26.24 2.02 3.44
C THR A 514 27.34 2.70 4.27
N LYS A 515 27.18 4.00 4.48
CA LYS A 515 28.07 4.86 5.28
C LYS A 515 27.47 5.15 6.67
N SER A 516 26.75 4.19 7.26
CA SER A 516 26.04 4.36 8.54
C SER A 516 27.00 4.56 9.72
N VAL A 517 26.65 5.48 10.62
CA VAL A 517 27.29 5.67 11.94
C VAL A 517 27.17 4.41 12.76
N ALA A 518 25.97 3.80 12.82
CA ALA A 518 25.77 2.55 13.53
C ALA A 518 26.72 1.44 13.03
N VAL A 519 26.95 1.33 11.71
CA VAL A 519 27.89 0.33 11.15
C VAL A 519 29.35 0.66 11.47
N ARG A 520 29.73 1.93 11.46
CA ARG A 520 31.12 2.40 11.57
C ARG A 520 31.64 2.50 12.99
N ASP A 521 30.77 2.86 13.92
CA ASP A 521 31.04 2.79 15.34
C ASP A 521 30.38 1.53 15.87
N PRO A 522 31.05 0.37 15.79
CA PRO A 522 30.48 -0.83 16.33
C PRO A 522 30.20 -0.67 17.82
N SER A 523 30.80 0.24 18.61
CA SER A 523 30.35 0.48 20.01
C SER A 523 28.90 0.95 20.09
N MET A 524 28.39 1.57 19.03
CA MET A 524 26.99 1.95 18.82
C MET A 524 26.15 0.84 18.16
N MET A 525 26.74 -0.31 17.80
CA MET A 525 26.08 -1.54 17.33
C MET A 525 26.34 -2.74 18.26
N LYS A 526 27.20 -2.59 19.27
CA LYS A 526 27.90 -3.71 19.88
C LYS A 526 27.05 -4.37 20.92
N GLU A 527 26.97 -5.67 20.71
CA GLU A 527 26.62 -6.65 21.71
C GLU A 527 27.60 -6.63 22.90
N GLU A 528 28.73 -5.94 22.83
CA GLU A 528 29.81 -5.98 23.83
C GLU A 528 29.52 -5.23 25.14
N GLU A 529 28.39 -4.49 25.24
CA GLU A 529 27.82 -4.08 26.53
C GLU A 529 26.95 -5.19 27.19
N LEU A 530 26.78 -6.37 26.54
CA LEU A 530 26.01 -7.56 27.01
C LEU A 530 26.70 -8.41 28.09
N GLY A 531 27.53 -7.79 28.92
CA GLY A 531 27.58 -8.23 30.31
C GLY A 531 26.32 -7.79 31.07
N GLY A 532 25.12 -8.12 30.57
CA GLY A 532 23.85 -7.71 31.20
C GLY A 532 22.88 -6.88 30.35
N ALA A 533 23.17 -6.50 29.10
CA ALA A 533 22.26 -5.64 28.32
C ALA A 533 20.96 -6.36 27.90
N ARG A 534 21.05 -7.65 27.56
CA ARG A 534 19.87 -8.50 27.35
C ARG A 534 19.04 -8.61 28.62
N GLU A 535 19.69 -8.87 29.75
CA GLU A 535 19.04 -8.98 31.05
C GLU A 535 18.38 -7.66 31.45
N LYS A 536 19.03 -6.52 31.20
CA LYS A 536 18.45 -5.18 31.40
C LYS A 536 17.23 -4.99 30.51
N LEU A 537 17.33 -5.29 29.22
CA LEU A 537 16.23 -5.17 28.26
C LEU A 537 15.03 -6.03 28.67
N PHE A 538 15.28 -7.30 29.02
CA PHE A 538 14.26 -8.21 29.50
C PHE A 538 13.68 -7.76 30.84
N ALA A 539 14.46 -7.12 31.70
CA ALA A 539 13.94 -6.51 32.93
C ALA A 539 12.96 -5.35 32.62
N LEU A 540 13.26 -4.48 31.64
CA LEU A 540 12.34 -3.43 31.20
C LEU A 540 11.03 -4.02 30.64
N TYR A 541 11.14 -5.03 29.78
CA TYR A 541 9.97 -5.72 29.25
C TYR A 541 9.15 -6.39 30.35
N ARG A 542 9.82 -7.09 31.25
CA ARG A 542 9.18 -7.80 32.37
C ARG A 542 8.45 -6.84 33.29
N GLN A 543 9.07 -5.72 33.66
CA GLN A 543 8.42 -4.66 34.46
C GLN A 543 7.07 -4.27 33.85
N GLN A 544 7.04 -4.08 32.54
CA GLN A 544 5.84 -3.69 31.81
C GLN A 544 4.79 -4.78 31.71
N LEU A 545 5.20 -6.03 31.48
CA LEU A 545 4.31 -7.18 31.44
C LEU A 545 3.71 -7.49 32.82
N GLU A 546 4.44 -7.30 33.91
CA GLU A 546 4.00 -7.65 35.26
C GLU A 546 3.15 -6.56 35.92
N SER A 547 3.50 -5.30 35.71
CA SER A 547 2.97 -4.18 36.50
C SER A 547 2.69 -2.90 35.70
N GLY A 548 3.01 -2.88 34.41
CA GLY A 548 2.85 -1.71 33.56
C GLY A 548 1.42 -1.41 33.12
N PRO A 549 1.17 -0.26 32.46
CA PRO A 549 -0.18 0.17 32.05
C PRO A 549 -0.90 -0.77 31.08
N ILE A 550 -0.21 -1.73 30.44
CA ILE A 550 -0.85 -2.76 29.61
C ILE A 550 -1.51 -3.86 30.46
N ARG A 551 -1.05 -4.06 31.70
CA ARG A 551 -1.54 -5.11 32.59
C ARG A 551 -2.80 -4.65 33.35
N SER A 552 -3.65 -5.61 33.68
CA SER A 552 -4.80 -5.51 34.61
C SER A 552 -5.12 -6.90 35.13
N GLU A 553 -5.98 -7.08 36.13
CA GLU A 553 -6.38 -8.41 36.62
C GLU A 553 -6.87 -9.36 35.51
N ALA A 554 -7.58 -8.83 34.50
CA ALA A 554 -8.11 -9.59 33.37
C ALA A 554 -7.03 -10.08 32.37
N GLY A 555 -5.80 -9.57 32.45
CA GLY A 555 -4.68 -9.91 31.58
C GLY A 555 -4.00 -8.67 31.00
N TRP A 556 -3.76 -8.66 29.69
CA TRP A 556 -2.99 -7.63 29.00
C TRP A 556 -3.76 -6.98 27.85
N GLY A 557 -3.52 -5.70 27.63
CA GLY A 557 -3.90 -4.99 26.42
C GLY A 557 -2.81 -5.09 25.35
N HIS A 558 -3.23 -5.01 24.08
CA HIS A 558 -2.30 -4.96 22.95
C HIS A 558 -1.38 -3.74 23.02
N CYS A 559 -1.96 -2.58 23.33
CA CYS A 559 -1.27 -1.33 23.61
C CYS A 559 -1.64 -0.82 25.01
N ALA A 560 -0.86 0.14 25.51
CA ALA A 560 -1.18 0.88 26.73
C ALA A 560 -2.38 1.83 26.53
N GLY A 561 -3.13 2.06 27.60
CA GLY A 561 -4.27 2.97 27.64
C GLY A 561 -5.61 2.28 27.89
N GLU A 562 -6.56 3.02 28.46
CA GLU A 562 -7.83 2.48 28.96
C GLU A 562 -8.78 1.98 27.87
N LYS A 563 -8.68 2.52 26.65
CA LYS A 563 -9.51 2.12 25.50
C LYS A 563 -9.18 0.74 24.94
N TRP A 564 -8.03 0.17 25.30
CA TRP A 564 -7.61 -1.14 24.81
C TRP A 564 -8.16 -2.23 25.71
N HIS A 565 -8.92 -3.16 25.13
CA HIS A 565 -9.41 -4.31 25.86
C HIS A 565 -8.24 -5.10 26.45
N LYS A 566 -8.30 -5.35 27.76
CA LYS A 566 -7.32 -6.16 28.48
C LYS A 566 -7.92 -7.54 28.76
N GLY A 567 -7.24 -8.58 28.30
CA GLY A 567 -7.73 -9.95 28.39
C GLY A 567 -6.58 -10.97 28.46
N PRO A 568 -6.92 -12.27 28.57
CA PRO A 568 -5.95 -13.34 28.81
C PRO A 568 -5.19 -13.73 27.54
N ALA A 569 -4.44 -12.77 26.99
CA ALA A 569 -3.66 -12.87 25.76
C ALA A 569 -2.49 -13.86 25.90
N GLY A 570 -2.57 -14.98 25.17
CA GLY A 570 -1.58 -16.06 25.20
C GLY A 570 -0.21 -15.64 24.70
N ASP A 571 -0.11 -14.78 23.68
CA ASP A 571 1.19 -14.36 23.13
C ASP A 571 2.02 -13.61 24.18
N ILE A 572 1.37 -12.72 24.92
CA ILE A 572 1.99 -11.87 25.94
C ILE A 572 2.35 -12.72 27.17
N ALA A 573 1.47 -13.63 27.59
CA ALA A 573 1.75 -14.56 28.67
C ALA A 573 2.90 -15.53 28.32
N SER A 574 2.98 -16.00 27.08
CA SER A 574 4.11 -16.80 26.60
C SER A 574 5.42 -16.01 26.62
N ALA A 575 5.41 -14.75 26.20
CA ALA A 575 6.59 -13.89 26.25
C ALA A 575 7.08 -13.69 27.70
N LEU A 576 6.17 -13.42 28.65
CA LEU A 576 6.49 -13.32 30.08
C LEU A 576 7.08 -14.63 30.62
N TRP A 577 6.48 -15.76 30.27
CA TRP A 577 6.96 -17.08 30.67
C TRP A 577 8.34 -17.40 30.11
N ARG A 578 8.63 -17.04 28.86
CA ARG A 578 9.94 -17.26 28.23
C ARG A 578 11.07 -16.53 28.95
N ILE A 579 10.85 -15.27 29.33
CA ILE A 579 11.90 -14.45 29.96
C ILE A 579 11.94 -14.56 31.48
N GLY A 580 10.85 -15.03 32.11
CA GLY A 580 10.71 -15.05 33.57
C GLY A 580 10.49 -16.42 34.20
N GLY A 581 10.15 -17.45 33.43
CA GLY A 581 9.81 -18.80 33.90
C GLY A 581 8.45 -18.91 34.61
N GLU A 582 7.81 -17.78 34.92
CA GLU A 582 6.54 -17.74 35.63
C GLU A 582 5.37 -18.09 34.71
N VAL A 583 4.45 -18.89 35.23
CA VAL A 583 3.24 -19.32 34.52
C VAL A 583 2.05 -18.62 35.19
N PRO A 584 1.48 -17.56 34.57
CA PRO A 584 0.41 -16.82 35.23
C PRO A 584 -0.85 -17.69 35.39
N ASP A 585 -1.57 -17.50 36.50
CA ASP A 585 -2.75 -18.30 36.83
C ASP A 585 -4.02 -17.76 36.17
N MET A 586 -4.24 -18.16 34.92
CA MET A 586 -5.32 -17.66 34.06
C MET A 586 -5.64 -18.66 32.93
N ASP A 587 -6.84 -18.58 32.32
CA ASP A 587 -7.19 -19.35 31.12
C ASP A 587 -6.95 -18.51 29.86
N PHE A 588 -5.91 -18.84 29.11
CA PHE A 588 -5.48 -18.05 27.94
C PHE A 588 -6.20 -18.42 26.65
N HIS A 589 -6.27 -17.47 25.73
CA HIS A 589 -6.59 -17.69 24.31
C HIS A 589 -5.40 -17.27 23.43
N PRO A 590 -5.29 -17.74 22.18
CA PRO A 590 -4.23 -17.34 21.27
C PRO A 590 -4.32 -15.85 20.96
N GLY A 591 -3.21 -15.25 20.54
CA GLY A 591 -3.17 -13.84 20.15
C GLY A 591 -2.76 -12.88 21.28
N GLY A 592 -2.72 -11.59 20.93
CA GLY A 592 -2.26 -10.49 21.79
C GLY A 592 -1.08 -9.72 21.20
N ALA A 593 -0.29 -10.37 20.35
CA ALA A 593 0.85 -9.77 19.68
C ALA A 593 0.71 -9.84 18.14
N HIS A 594 1.60 -9.14 17.44
CA HIS A 594 1.65 -9.16 15.97
C HIS A 594 2.26 -10.45 15.40
N VAL A 595 3.00 -11.20 16.22
CA VAL A 595 3.52 -12.55 15.92
C VAL A 595 3.08 -13.50 17.02
N GLY A 596 2.49 -14.63 16.65
CA GLY A 596 1.89 -15.57 17.60
C GLY A 596 2.91 -16.35 18.43
N ASN A 597 2.67 -16.44 19.73
CA ASN A 597 3.42 -17.28 20.66
C ASN A 597 2.48 -18.10 21.54
N ASP A 598 2.32 -19.37 21.17
CA ASP A 598 1.31 -20.25 21.77
C ASP A 598 1.82 -21.09 22.94
N SER A 599 3.08 -20.89 23.36
CA SER A 599 3.77 -21.79 24.28
C SER A 599 3.05 -21.97 25.62
N ILE A 600 2.47 -20.90 26.16
CA ILE A 600 1.77 -20.93 27.45
C ILE A 600 0.56 -21.89 27.45
N LEU A 601 -0.09 -22.09 26.30
CA LEU A 601 -1.23 -22.99 26.18
C LEU A 601 -0.82 -24.45 26.41
N PHE A 602 0.42 -24.82 26.10
CA PHE A 602 0.92 -26.18 26.30
C PHE A 602 1.33 -26.40 27.76
N VAL A 603 1.91 -25.39 28.40
CA VAL A 603 2.30 -25.46 29.82
C VAL A 603 1.07 -25.44 30.74
N ARG A 604 -0.06 -24.89 30.29
CA ARG A 604 -1.34 -24.87 31.03
C ARG A 604 -2.31 -26.00 30.67
N GLY A 605 -1.87 -27.02 29.94
CA GLY A 605 -2.72 -28.16 29.62
C GLY A 605 -3.86 -27.85 28.63
N ARG A 606 -3.65 -26.89 27.72
CA ARG A 606 -4.60 -26.45 26.69
C ARG A 606 -4.16 -26.80 25.26
N ALA A 607 -3.20 -27.70 25.08
CA ALA A 607 -2.67 -28.04 23.76
C ALA A 607 -3.76 -28.55 22.80
N GLN A 608 -4.71 -29.37 23.29
CA GLN A 608 -5.81 -29.88 22.45
C GLN A 608 -6.74 -28.76 21.96
N LYS A 609 -7.02 -27.78 22.83
CA LYS A 609 -7.86 -26.63 22.52
C LYS A 609 -7.17 -25.76 21.47
N TRP A 610 -5.87 -25.51 21.66
CA TRP A 610 -5.01 -24.84 20.68
C TRP A 610 -5.01 -25.52 19.31
N TYR A 611 -4.84 -26.84 19.27
CA TYR A 611 -4.86 -27.59 18.01
C TYR A 611 -6.20 -27.42 17.28
N SER A 612 -7.31 -27.54 18.03
CA SER A 612 -8.67 -27.42 17.49
C SER A 612 -8.93 -26.01 16.96
N TRP A 613 -8.38 -24.98 17.61
CA TRP A 613 -8.31 -23.64 17.06
C TRP A 613 -7.53 -23.68 15.74
N CYS A 614 -6.22 -23.90 15.73
CA CYS A 614 -5.42 -23.78 14.50
C CYS A 614 -6.01 -24.49 13.27
N VAL A 615 -6.47 -25.74 13.42
CA VAL A 615 -7.07 -26.51 12.31
C VAL A 615 -8.42 -25.93 11.88
N GLY A 616 -9.29 -25.57 12.83
CA GLY A 616 -10.56 -24.94 12.47
C GLY A 616 -10.37 -23.58 11.75
N GLY A 617 -9.27 -22.88 12.02
CA GLY A 617 -8.96 -21.59 11.38
C GLY A 617 -8.53 -21.77 9.94
N ALA A 618 -7.71 -22.78 9.67
CA ALA A 618 -7.42 -23.20 8.31
C ALA A 618 -8.69 -23.57 7.54
N GLU A 619 -9.61 -24.29 8.18
CA GLU A 619 -10.91 -24.61 7.59
C GLU A 619 -11.77 -23.36 7.35
N GLY A 620 -11.80 -22.40 8.29
CA GLY A 620 -12.49 -21.13 8.13
C GLY A 620 -11.96 -20.30 6.97
N VAL A 621 -10.64 -20.19 6.86
CA VAL A 621 -9.96 -19.51 5.75
C VAL A 621 -10.24 -20.20 4.41
N LEU A 622 -10.19 -21.54 4.38
CA LEU A 622 -10.48 -22.32 3.18
C LEU A 622 -11.88 -22.06 2.64
N ARG A 623 -12.89 -21.97 3.52
CA ARG A 623 -14.28 -21.65 3.13
C ARG A 623 -14.44 -20.25 2.53
N GLY A 624 -13.60 -19.30 2.91
CA GLY A 624 -13.61 -17.93 2.39
C GLY A 624 -12.91 -17.76 1.05
N ARG A 625 -12.26 -18.81 0.53
CA ARG A 625 -11.47 -18.78 -0.71
C ARG A 625 -12.37 -18.76 -1.93
N GLY A 626 -12.11 -17.84 -2.86
CA GLY A 626 -12.77 -17.79 -4.17
C GLY A 626 -12.42 -18.98 -5.06
N ALA A 627 -13.21 -19.19 -6.12
CA ALA A 627 -12.99 -20.26 -7.09
C ALA A 627 -11.67 -20.11 -7.87
N ASP A 628 -11.21 -18.87 -8.07
CA ASP A 628 -9.91 -18.53 -8.67
C ASP A 628 -8.73 -18.73 -7.71
N GLY A 629 -9.01 -19.00 -6.43
CA GLY A 629 -8.03 -19.17 -5.38
C GLY A 629 -7.63 -17.90 -4.63
N SER A 630 -8.32 -16.78 -4.86
CA SER A 630 -8.07 -15.51 -4.18
C SER A 630 -9.00 -15.27 -2.99
N TRP A 631 -8.64 -14.30 -2.14
CA TRP A 631 -9.55 -13.69 -1.17
C TRP A 631 -9.77 -12.23 -1.57
N ARG A 632 -11.04 -11.86 -1.73
CA ARG A 632 -11.43 -10.51 -2.14
C ARG A 632 -11.66 -9.63 -0.92
N TYR A 633 -11.25 -8.40 -1.03
CA TYR A 633 -11.67 -7.33 -0.14
C TYR A 633 -13.04 -6.82 -0.61
N ALA A 634 -13.89 -6.46 0.35
CA ALA A 634 -15.25 -5.98 0.12
C ALA A 634 -15.58 -4.93 1.21
N GLY A 635 -14.88 -3.81 1.15
CA GLY A 635 -15.03 -2.69 2.07
C GLY A 635 -14.70 -1.36 1.37
N GLU A 636 -14.59 -0.28 2.12
CA GLU A 636 -14.49 1.08 1.56
C GLU A 636 -13.12 1.43 0.95
N TYR A 637 -12.08 0.62 1.19
CA TYR A 637 -10.72 0.91 0.78
C TYR A 637 -10.34 0.52 -0.66
N ASP A 638 -11.23 -0.04 -1.49
CA ASP A 638 -10.92 -0.48 -2.87
C ASP A 638 -11.24 0.56 -3.97
N VAL A 639 -11.61 1.78 -3.59
CA VAL A 639 -12.13 2.79 -4.54
C VAL A 639 -11.09 3.38 -5.52
N THR A 640 -9.79 3.20 -5.25
CA THR A 640 -8.71 3.80 -6.06
C THR A 640 -8.12 2.87 -7.11
N HIS A 641 -8.64 1.65 -7.25
CA HIS A 641 -8.13 0.68 -8.21
C HIS A 641 -9.26 -0.22 -8.75
N PHE A 642 -9.01 -0.89 -9.89
CA PHE A 642 -10.03 -1.65 -10.60
C PHE A 642 -10.29 -3.05 -10.05
N GLU A 643 -9.36 -3.61 -9.28
CA GLU A 643 -9.49 -4.96 -8.71
C GLU A 643 -9.69 -4.93 -7.20
N SER A 644 -10.46 -5.88 -6.67
CA SER A 644 -10.77 -5.99 -5.24
C SER A 644 -9.86 -7.00 -4.52
N THR A 645 -8.68 -7.27 -5.07
CA THR A 645 -7.72 -8.26 -4.55
C THR A 645 -6.35 -7.62 -4.44
N ALA A 646 -5.55 -8.06 -3.47
CA ALA A 646 -4.16 -7.65 -3.33
C ALA A 646 -3.36 -8.78 -2.68
N LEU A 647 -2.03 -8.72 -2.76
CA LEU A 647 -1.14 -9.73 -2.17
C LEU A 647 -1.47 -9.99 -0.69
N GLY A 648 -1.61 -8.93 0.11
CA GLY A 648 -1.86 -9.00 1.55
C GLY A 648 -3.19 -9.65 1.91
N ARG A 649 -4.18 -9.61 1.00
CA ARG A 649 -5.45 -10.34 1.18
C ARG A 649 -5.29 -11.84 1.06
N CYS A 650 -4.27 -12.32 0.36
CA CYS A 650 -4.04 -13.74 0.10
C CYS A 650 -2.87 -14.32 0.92
N ALA A 651 -1.85 -13.52 1.23
CA ALA A 651 -0.63 -13.95 1.90
C ALA A 651 -0.89 -14.60 3.27
N GLN A 652 -1.63 -13.92 4.15
CA GLN A 652 -1.96 -14.45 5.47
C GLN A 652 -2.83 -15.73 5.38
N PRO A 653 -3.92 -15.78 4.57
CA PRO A 653 -4.64 -17.01 4.30
C PRO A 653 -3.76 -18.20 3.86
N CYS A 654 -2.83 -17.98 2.93
CA CYS A 654 -1.90 -19.02 2.48
C CYS A 654 -1.07 -19.57 3.65
N TRP A 655 -0.51 -18.69 4.49
CA TRP A 655 0.26 -19.11 5.66
C TRP A 655 -0.60 -19.91 6.66
N VAL A 656 -1.83 -19.49 6.94
CA VAL A 656 -2.76 -20.20 7.83
C VAL A 656 -3.10 -21.60 7.30
N LEU A 657 -3.35 -21.73 6.00
CA LEU A 657 -3.61 -23.02 5.36
C LEU A 657 -2.39 -23.96 5.43
N LEU A 658 -1.19 -23.46 5.15
CA LEU A 658 0.04 -24.24 5.28
C LEU A 658 0.28 -24.68 6.73
N ARG A 659 -0.01 -23.81 7.71
CA ARG A 659 -0.02 -24.19 9.13
C ARG A 659 -1.04 -25.29 9.42
N GLY A 660 -2.25 -25.18 8.88
CA GLY A 660 -3.27 -26.24 8.96
C GLY A 660 -2.77 -27.58 8.43
N TYR A 661 -2.05 -27.58 7.30
CA TYR A 661 -1.45 -28.80 6.75
C TYR A 661 -0.37 -29.39 7.65
N VAL A 662 0.61 -28.60 8.14
CA VAL A 662 1.70 -29.17 8.96
C VAL A 662 1.19 -29.77 10.28
N LEU A 663 0.06 -29.29 10.78
CA LEU A 663 -0.59 -29.79 12.00
C LEU A 663 -1.50 -31.00 11.75
N SER A 664 -2.32 -30.98 10.70
CA SER A 664 -3.35 -32.01 10.45
C SER A 664 -2.93 -33.10 9.46
N GLY A 665 -2.04 -32.78 8.52
CA GLY A 665 -1.73 -33.61 7.35
C GLY A 665 -2.81 -33.60 6.26
N GLU A 666 -3.87 -32.81 6.40
CA GLU A 666 -4.94 -32.77 5.39
C GLU A 666 -4.49 -32.03 4.12
N LYS A 667 -4.36 -32.79 3.03
CA LYS A 667 -3.85 -32.29 1.75
C LYS A 667 -4.66 -31.13 1.16
N LYS A 668 -5.96 -31.03 1.46
CA LYS A 668 -6.83 -29.94 0.99
C LYS A 668 -6.29 -28.55 1.35
N TYR A 669 -5.65 -28.40 2.52
CA TYR A 669 -5.07 -27.12 2.93
C TYR A 669 -3.81 -26.80 2.14
N LEU A 670 -2.96 -27.82 1.91
CA LEU A 670 -1.75 -27.67 1.10
C LEU A 670 -2.11 -27.29 -0.33
N ASP A 671 -2.96 -28.07 -1.00
CA ASP A 671 -3.34 -27.85 -2.40
C ASP A 671 -3.96 -26.46 -2.59
N ALA A 672 -4.82 -26.03 -1.66
CA ALA A 672 -5.42 -24.69 -1.69
C ALA A 672 -4.37 -23.58 -1.54
N ALA A 673 -3.45 -23.70 -0.57
CA ALA A 673 -2.41 -22.70 -0.34
C ALA A 673 -1.45 -22.59 -1.53
N LEU A 674 -0.97 -23.72 -2.07
CA LEU A 674 -0.04 -23.70 -3.20
C LEU A 674 -0.69 -23.10 -4.45
N GLY A 675 -1.95 -23.44 -4.72
CA GLY A 675 -2.71 -22.82 -5.82
C GLY A 675 -2.89 -21.32 -5.65
N SER A 676 -3.11 -20.85 -4.42
CA SER A 676 -3.24 -19.42 -4.11
C SER A 676 -1.90 -18.67 -4.19
N ILE A 677 -0.78 -19.27 -3.76
CA ILE A 677 0.57 -18.71 -3.95
C ILE A 677 0.87 -18.57 -5.44
N ALA A 678 0.59 -19.61 -6.23
CA ALA A 678 0.77 -19.56 -7.68
C ALA A 678 -0.06 -18.44 -8.33
N TRP A 679 -1.30 -18.23 -7.89
CA TRP A 679 -2.14 -17.13 -8.36
C TRP A 679 -1.57 -15.74 -7.99
N CYS A 680 -0.95 -15.61 -6.81
CA CYS A 680 -0.34 -14.35 -6.35
C CYS A 680 0.89 -13.92 -7.14
N ARG A 681 1.52 -14.80 -7.94
CA ARG A 681 2.71 -14.45 -8.75
C ARG A 681 2.44 -13.39 -9.83
N ARG A 682 1.18 -13.03 -10.07
CA ARG A 682 0.78 -11.95 -10.96
C ARG A 682 1.00 -10.54 -10.38
N PHE A 683 1.14 -10.42 -9.06
CA PHE A 683 1.35 -9.13 -8.41
C PHE A 683 2.82 -8.73 -8.54
N HIS A 684 3.06 -7.46 -8.84
CA HIS A 684 4.41 -6.91 -8.93
C HIS A 684 4.77 -6.06 -7.70
N VAL A 685 3.76 -5.51 -7.02
CA VAL A 685 3.90 -4.79 -5.75
C VAL A 685 3.07 -5.45 -4.64
N ALA A 686 3.65 -5.59 -3.46
CA ALA A 686 2.98 -6.01 -2.24
C ALA A 686 2.04 -4.91 -1.77
N ARG A 687 0.72 -5.19 -1.81
CA ARG A 687 -0.34 -4.26 -1.43
C ARG A 687 -1.34 -4.91 -0.49
N GLY A 688 -2.09 -4.10 0.26
CA GLY A 688 -3.32 -4.51 0.93
C GLY A 688 -3.17 -5.41 2.16
N GLY A 689 -2.10 -5.21 2.93
CA GLY A 689 -1.90 -5.85 4.24
C GLY A 689 -2.69 -5.17 5.38
N GLN A 690 -2.97 -3.87 5.25
CA GLN A 690 -3.50 -3.00 6.31
C GLN A 690 -4.84 -2.31 5.98
N CYS A 691 -5.73 -2.99 5.24
CA CYS A 691 -7.03 -2.45 4.80
C CYS A 691 -8.08 -2.26 5.91
N TRP A 692 -7.66 -2.10 7.16
CA TRP A 692 -8.49 -1.57 8.25
C TRP A 692 -8.41 -0.04 8.32
N GLU A 693 -7.40 0.56 7.71
CA GLU A 693 -7.22 2.02 7.66
C GLU A 693 -6.55 2.53 6.37
N MET A 694 -5.86 1.65 5.63
CA MET A 694 -5.15 1.96 4.40
C MET A 694 -5.98 1.64 3.16
N PRO A 695 -5.84 2.42 2.06
CA PRO A 695 -6.34 2.03 0.76
C PRO A 695 -5.83 0.63 0.36
N LEU A 696 -6.69 -0.19 -0.25
CA LEU A 696 -6.40 -1.59 -0.58
C LEU A 696 -5.14 -1.73 -1.42
N HIS A 697 -4.93 -0.79 -2.32
CA HIS A 697 -3.84 -0.81 -3.27
C HIS A 697 -2.67 0.06 -2.88
N THR A 698 -2.54 0.45 -1.62
CA THR A 698 -1.31 1.11 -1.18
C THR A 698 -0.17 0.10 -1.03
N PRO A 699 1.07 0.44 -1.47
CA PRO A 699 2.23 -0.41 -1.24
C PRO A 699 2.42 -0.64 0.26
N ASP A 700 2.42 -1.91 0.66
CA ASP A 700 2.26 -2.36 2.02
C ASP A 700 3.24 -3.50 2.33
N PRO A 701 4.25 -3.25 3.18
CA PRO A 701 5.29 -4.22 3.47
C PRO A 701 4.81 -5.39 4.35
N LEU A 702 3.69 -5.23 5.07
CA LEU A 702 3.14 -6.33 5.87
C LEU A 702 2.69 -7.47 4.96
N ALA A 703 2.16 -7.16 3.77
CA ALA A 703 1.83 -8.13 2.74
C ALA A 703 3.06 -8.91 2.26
N ALA A 704 4.19 -8.22 2.05
CA ALA A 704 5.45 -8.85 1.66
C ALA A 704 5.94 -9.81 2.75
N GLY A 705 6.01 -9.38 4.01
CA GLY A 705 6.44 -10.23 5.13
C GLY A 705 5.57 -11.47 5.31
N GLN A 706 4.24 -11.35 5.18
CA GLN A 706 3.34 -12.50 5.23
C GLN A 706 3.59 -13.50 4.11
N MET A 707 3.84 -13.01 2.88
CA MET A 707 4.10 -13.89 1.74
C MET A 707 5.46 -14.57 1.86
N VAL A 708 6.50 -13.89 2.37
CA VAL A 708 7.80 -14.50 2.70
C VAL A 708 7.61 -15.71 3.62
N ARG A 709 6.82 -15.57 4.70
CA ARG A 709 6.54 -16.69 5.63
C ARG A 709 5.79 -17.83 4.96
N ALA A 710 4.77 -17.51 4.16
CA ALA A 710 3.99 -18.52 3.45
C ALA A 710 4.90 -19.32 2.49
N CYS A 711 5.71 -18.65 1.70
CA CYS A 711 6.63 -19.28 0.75
C CYS A 711 7.75 -20.08 1.44
N ALA A 712 8.34 -19.57 2.51
CA ALA A 712 9.34 -20.30 3.30
C ALA A 712 8.76 -21.62 3.87
N LEU A 713 7.53 -21.58 4.39
CA LEU A 713 6.85 -22.79 4.88
C LEU A 713 6.47 -23.73 3.73
N ALA A 714 6.01 -23.21 2.60
CA ALA A 714 5.72 -24.01 1.40
C ALA A 714 6.97 -24.75 0.91
N TYR A 715 8.14 -24.09 0.90
CA TYR A 715 9.41 -24.74 0.61
C TYR A 715 9.74 -25.84 1.63
N ARG A 716 9.61 -25.58 2.93
CA ARG A 716 9.87 -26.60 3.96
C ARG A 716 9.01 -27.86 3.80
N ILE A 717 7.78 -27.69 3.31
CA ILE A 717 6.85 -28.80 3.04
C ILE A 717 7.18 -29.53 1.73
N THR A 718 7.41 -28.79 0.64
CA THR A 718 7.46 -29.34 -0.73
C THR A 718 8.86 -29.60 -1.24
N LYS A 719 9.85 -28.87 -0.70
CA LYS A 719 11.23 -28.77 -1.19
C LYS A 719 11.36 -28.24 -2.62
N ASP A 720 10.31 -27.60 -3.16
CA ASP A 720 10.34 -26.97 -4.48
C ASP A 720 11.04 -25.59 -4.40
N PRO A 721 12.19 -25.41 -5.08
CA PRO A 721 12.98 -24.17 -5.00
C PRO A 721 12.23 -22.94 -5.52
N GLN A 722 11.15 -23.10 -6.31
CA GLN A 722 10.33 -21.97 -6.75
C GLN A 722 9.78 -21.19 -5.56
N TYR A 723 9.44 -21.84 -4.44
CA TYR A 723 8.96 -21.12 -3.25
C TYR A 723 10.06 -20.31 -2.56
N LEU A 724 11.33 -20.73 -2.64
CA LEU A 724 12.43 -19.87 -2.17
C LEU A 724 12.62 -18.67 -3.09
N ALA A 725 12.49 -18.84 -4.41
CA ALA A 725 12.53 -17.73 -5.36
C ALA A 725 11.37 -16.73 -5.13
N ASP A 726 10.17 -17.24 -4.86
CA ASP A 726 9.01 -16.40 -4.50
C ASP A 726 9.25 -15.66 -3.18
N ALA A 727 9.81 -16.33 -2.15
CA ALA A 727 10.17 -15.70 -0.89
C ALA A 727 11.25 -14.62 -1.07
N GLU A 728 12.30 -14.87 -1.87
CA GLU A 728 13.36 -13.91 -2.18
C GLU A 728 12.79 -12.63 -2.79
N ARG A 729 11.88 -12.75 -3.76
CA ARG A 729 11.24 -11.59 -4.39
C ARG A 729 10.56 -10.68 -3.37
N TRP A 730 9.73 -11.26 -2.50
CA TRP A 730 9.00 -10.48 -1.50
C TRP A 730 9.91 -9.97 -0.36
N ALA A 731 10.97 -10.70 -0.02
CA ALA A 731 11.99 -10.22 0.91
C ALA A 731 12.77 -9.02 0.32
N LEU A 732 13.11 -9.07 -0.97
CA LEU A 732 13.78 -7.93 -1.62
C LEU A 732 12.88 -6.69 -1.67
N GLU A 733 11.59 -6.85 -1.95
CA GLU A 733 10.64 -5.73 -1.94
C GLU A 733 10.44 -5.18 -0.52
N GLY A 734 10.22 -6.05 0.48
CA GLY A 734 10.11 -5.66 1.88
C GLY A 734 11.36 -4.95 2.40
N ALA A 735 12.54 -5.26 1.88
CA ALA A 735 13.78 -4.57 2.23
C ALA A 735 13.78 -3.09 1.82
N THR A 736 13.01 -2.69 0.79
CA THR A 736 12.93 -1.28 0.33
C THR A 736 12.30 -0.33 1.37
N TYR A 737 11.71 -0.87 2.43
CA TYR A 737 11.11 -0.11 3.54
C TYR A 737 12.08 0.05 4.73
N VAL A 738 13.23 -0.62 4.70
CA VAL A 738 14.26 -0.57 5.76
C VAL A 738 15.20 0.60 5.51
N TYR A 739 15.34 1.48 6.48
CA TYR A 739 16.40 2.49 6.49
C TYR A 739 17.78 1.82 6.59
N LEU A 740 18.60 1.95 5.53
CA LEU A 740 19.96 1.42 5.45
C LEU A 740 21.02 2.54 5.53
N TRP A 741 20.66 3.63 6.18
CA TRP A 741 21.52 4.73 6.57
C TRP A 741 20.93 5.40 7.82
N ASP A 742 21.74 6.21 8.50
CA ASP A 742 21.35 6.91 9.72
C ASP A 742 22.05 8.28 9.81
N THR A 743 21.76 8.98 10.91
CA THR A 743 22.49 10.18 11.31
C THR A 743 22.96 10.03 12.75
N GLU A 744 23.98 10.79 13.16
CA GLU A 744 24.44 10.82 14.56
C GLU A 744 23.32 11.18 15.56
N LYS A 745 22.30 11.92 15.11
CA LYS A 745 21.15 12.31 15.94
C LYS A 745 20.12 11.19 16.09
N SER A 746 20.15 10.18 15.24
CA SER A 746 19.17 9.09 15.24
C SER A 746 19.83 7.78 14.81
N PRO A 747 20.77 7.25 15.62
CA PRO A 747 21.46 5.98 15.33
C PRO A 747 20.52 4.76 15.37
N TRP A 748 19.30 4.91 15.88
CA TRP A 748 18.23 3.92 15.80
C TRP A 748 17.54 3.90 14.43
N GLN A 749 17.79 4.90 13.56
CA GLN A 749 17.23 4.96 12.21
C GLN A 749 17.75 3.82 11.34
N PHE A 750 19.00 3.39 11.49
CA PHE A 750 19.49 2.21 10.78
C PHE A 750 18.72 0.96 11.24
N GLY A 751 18.10 0.25 10.30
CA GLY A 751 17.18 -0.85 10.59
C GLY A 751 15.75 -0.40 10.93
N ALA A 752 15.48 0.90 10.99
CA ALA A 752 14.12 1.40 11.19
C ALA A 752 13.27 1.09 9.95
N TYR A 753 11.98 0.82 10.17
CA TYR A 753 11.10 0.28 9.13
C TYR A 753 9.88 1.16 8.91
N ILE A 754 9.64 1.62 7.68
CA ILE A 754 8.44 2.41 7.35
C ILE A 754 7.21 1.50 7.30
N GLY A 755 6.08 1.99 7.78
CA GLY A 755 4.85 1.19 7.86
C GLY A 755 4.16 0.93 6.53
N VAL A 756 3.99 1.95 5.70
CA VAL A 756 3.23 1.87 4.43
C VAL A 756 3.56 3.09 3.56
N LEU A 757 3.50 2.97 2.22
CA LEU A 757 3.75 4.10 1.30
C LEU A 757 2.46 4.87 0.97
N GLY A 758 1.74 5.29 2.00
CA GLY A 758 0.47 6.00 1.84
C GLY A 758 -0.04 6.64 3.13
N ALA A 759 -1.32 7.02 3.14
CA ALA A 759 -1.94 7.72 4.25
C ALA A 759 -3.23 7.06 4.74
N THR A 760 -3.47 7.13 6.05
CA THR A 760 -4.73 6.67 6.65
C THR A 760 -5.90 7.41 6.02
N ASN A 761 -6.90 6.66 5.53
CA ASN A 761 -8.03 7.20 4.78
C ASN A 761 -7.62 8.17 3.66
N TRP A 762 -6.54 7.86 2.93
CA TRP A 762 -5.91 8.69 1.89
C TRP A 762 -5.43 10.08 2.35
N LYS A 763 -5.60 10.44 3.62
CA LYS A 763 -5.42 11.81 4.10
C LYS A 763 -4.35 11.87 5.17
N ALA A 764 -4.65 11.39 6.37
CA ALA A 764 -3.77 11.58 7.50
C ALA A 764 -4.02 10.54 8.60
N PRO A 765 -2.97 10.13 9.34
CA PRO A 765 -1.56 10.49 9.11
C PRO A 765 -1.00 9.93 7.79
N ASN A 766 -0.03 10.65 7.21
CA ASN A 766 0.82 10.15 6.12
C ASN A 766 2.01 9.39 6.73
N TRP A 767 2.18 8.14 6.33
CA TRP A 767 3.16 7.21 6.91
C TRP A 767 4.50 7.19 6.17
N ILE A 768 4.63 7.87 5.04
CA ILE A 768 5.90 8.03 4.32
C ILE A 768 6.94 8.70 5.23
N GLY A 769 8.14 8.12 5.26
CA GLY A 769 9.24 8.58 6.10
C GLY A 769 9.00 8.47 7.61
N ARG A 770 7.98 7.71 8.03
CA ARG A 770 7.68 7.43 9.44
C ARG A 770 7.98 5.98 9.77
N PRO A 771 9.05 5.69 10.53
CA PRO A 771 9.24 4.39 11.15
C PRO A 771 8.02 3.94 11.95
N VAL A 772 7.48 2.77 11.61
CA VAL A 772 6.42 2.04 12.31
C VAL A 772 6.99 0.67 12.67
N GLN A 773 7.81 0.65 13.72
CA GLN A 773 8.77 -0.42 13.92
C GLN A 773 8.14 -1.78 14.25
N TRP A 774 6.90 -1.81 14.77
CA TRP A 774 6.20 -3.07 14.98
C TRP A 774 5.98 -3.83 13.66
N ILE A 775 5.76 -3.14 12.54
CA ILE A 775 5.67 -3.77 11.21
C ILE A 775 7.04 -4.35 10.82
N GLY A 776 8.10 -3.58 11.07
CA GLY A 776 9.48 -4.05 10.90
C GLY A 776 9.76 -5.34 11.68
N THR A 777 9.30 -5.45 12.92
CA THR A 777 9.49 -6.68 13.72
C THR A 777 8.72 -7.89 13.17
N VAL A 778 7.55 -7.71 12.57
CA VAL A 778 6.85 -8.80 11.85
C VAL A 778 7.64 -9.23 10.62
N TYR A 779 8.17 -8.26 9.87
CA TYR A 779 8.99 -8.52 8.69
C TYR A 779 10.32 -9.21 9.05
N ALA A 780 11.01 -8.77 10.10
CA ALA A 780 12.21 -9.41 10.63
C ALA A 780 11.94 -10.88 11.02
N TYR A 781 10.80 -11.15 11.63
CA TYR A 781 10.41 -12.53 11.97
C TYR A 781 10.21 -13.38 10.72
N ALA A 782 9.64 -12.80 9.67
CA ALA A 782 9.50 -13.46 8.37
C ALA A 782 10.86 -13.77 7.72
N LEU A 783 11.81 -12.85 7.83
CA LEU A 783 13.17 -13.04 7.34
C LEU A 783 13.90 -14.17 8.07
N LEU A 784 13.67 -14.35 9.38
CA LEU A 784 14.23 -15.49 10.12
C LEU A 784 13.62 -16.82 9.65
N ASP A 785 12.29 -16.88 9.42
CA ASP A 785 11.63 -18.06 8.83
C ASP A 785 12.24 -18.41 7.45
N TYR A 786 12.57 -17.39 6.65
CA TYR A 786 13.18 -17.57 5.34
C TYR A 786 14.66 -17.95 5.41
N ALA A 787 15.44 -17.33 6.28
CA ALA A 787 16.85 -17.66 6.51
C ALA A 787 17.02 -19.11 6.97
N GLU A 788 16.17 -19.58 7.88
CA GLU A 788 16.11 -21.01 8.28
C GLU A 788 15.84 -21.92 7.08
N ALA A 789 14.87 -21.55 6.23
CA ALA A 789 14.55 -22.32 5.02
C ALA A 789 15.71 -22.37 4.01
N LEU A 790 16.52 -21.30 3.94
CA LEU A 790 17.69 -21.20 3.07
C LEU A 790 18.94 -21.90 3.60
N THR A 791 19.04 -22.15 4.90
CA THR A 791 20.29 -22.53 5.57
C THR A 791 20.98 -23.74 4.94
N GLU A 792 20.22 -24.72 4.45
CA GLU A 792 20.78 -25.91 3.79
C GLU A 792 21.20 -25.67 2.33
N THR A 793 20.53 -24.74 1.63
CA THR A 793 20.67 -24.56 0.17
C THR A 793 21.53 -23.37 -0.23
N ASP A 794 21.45 -22.27 0.52
CA ASP A 794 22.23 -21.05 0.28
C ASP A 794 22.57 -20.37 1.63
N PRO A 795 23.61 -20.86 2.34
CA PRO A 795 23.99 -20.33 3.64
C PRO A 795 24.41 -18.86 3.63
N GLU A 796 24.99 -18.37 2.54
CA GLU A 796 25.42 -16.97 2.44
C GLU A 796 24.21 -16.04 2.29
N ARG A 797 23.21 -16.46 1.50
CA ARG A 797 21.91 -15.78 1.44
C ARG A 797 21.18 -15.81 2.78
N ALA A 798 21.22 -16.95 3.48
CA ALA A 798 20.63 -17.08 4.81
C ALA A 798 21.26 -16.08 5.80
N LYS A 799 22.59 -15.95 5.81
CA LYS A 799 23.31 -14.96 6.64
C LYS A 799 22.90 -13.53 6.34
N LEU A 800 22.74 -13.17 5.06
CA LEU A 800 22.28 -11.83 4.67
C LEU A 800 20.91 -11.50 5.28
N TRP A 801 19.94 -12.40 5.15
CA TRP A 801 18.59 -12.18 5.66
C TRP A 801 18.52 -12.23 7.18
N HIS A 802 19.32 -13.10 7.82
CA HIS A 802 19.50 -13.11 9.27
C HIS A 802 20.06 -11.77 9.77
N GLN A 803 21.11 -11.26 9.11
CA GLN A 803 21.72 -9.98 9.47
C GLN A 803 20.75 -8.80 9.33
N MET A 804 19.93 -8.80 8.27
CA MET A 804 18.88 -7.80 8.08
C MET A 804 17.84 -7.85 9.21
N ALA A 805 17.38 -9.06 9.58
CA ALA A 805 16.46 -9.25 10.70
C ALA A 805 17.04 -8.75 12.03
N GLU A 806 18.33 -8.98 12.25
CA GLU A 806 19.07 -8.47 13.40
C GLU A 806 19.10 -6.94 13.43
N TRP A 807 19.43 -6.27 12.32
CA TRP A 807 19.43 -4.80 12.26
C TRP A 807 18.07 -4.19 12.57
N ILE A 808 16.99 -4.79 12.04
CA ILE A 808 15.62 -4.35 12.32
C ILE A 808 15.26 -4.57 13.79
N THR A 809 15.69 -5.68 14.38
CA THR A 809 15.46 -5.99 15.80
C THR A 809 16.21 -5.01 16.70
N LEU A 810 17.49 -4.74 16.42
CA LEU A 810 18.30 -3.75 17.14
C LEU A 810 17.69 -2.35 17.06
N SER A 811 17.14 -1.96 15.91
CA SER A 811 16.40 -0.70 15.78
C SER A 811 15.16 -0.67 16.69
N ALA A 812 14.39 -1.77 16.75
CA ALA A 812 13.23 -1.88 17.64
C ALA A 812 13.61 -1.74 19.11
N GLU A 813 14.65 -2.43 19.56
CA GLU A 813 15.15 -2.38 20.95
C GLU A 813 15.63 -0.98 21.34
N ARG A 814 16.09 -0.17 20.38
CA ARG A 814 16.49 1.23 20.63
C ARG A 814 15.32 2.19 20.64
N GLN A 815 14.25 1.88 19.90
CA GLN A 815 13.07 2.72 19.81
C GLN A 815 12.15 2.63 21.02
N ILE A 816 12.25 1.55 21.82
CA ILE A 816 11.46 1.39 23.05
C ILE A 816 11.63 2.57 24.01
N TYR A 817 10.64 2.75 24.89
CA TYR A 817 10.79 3.67 26.02
C TYR A 817 11.79 3.10 27.03
N GLN A 818 12.80 3.88 27.39
CA GLN A 818 13.86 3.49 28.33
C GLN A 818 13.50 3.79 29.78
N ASP A 819 12.51 4.67 30.01
CA ASP A 819 12.05 5.10 31.32
C ASP A 819 10.57 5.54 31.26
N GLY A 820 10.04 5.94 32.43
CA GLY A 820 8.69 6.44 32.58
C GLY A 820 7.61 5.35 32.60
N GLU A 821 6.35 5.77 32.46
CA GLU A 821 5.17 4.90 32.56
C GLU A 821 5.13 3.81 31.47
N PHE A 822 5.72 4.09 30.30
CA PHE A 822 5.66 3.21 29.12
C PHE A 822 6.95 2.42 28.89
N VAL A 823 7.84 2.39 29.88
CA VAL A 823 9.13 1.68 29.81
C VAL A 823 8.97 0.27 29.23
N GLY A 824 9.89 -0.12 28.34
CA GLY A 824 9.86 -1.42 27.67
C GLY A 824 8.80 -1.57 26.57
N LEU A 825 7.86 -0.63 26.40
CA LEU A 825 6.94 -0.65 25.26
C LEU A 825 7.59 -0.06 24.01
N LEU A 826 7.14 -0.52 22.85
CA LEU A 826 7.49 0.07 21.56
C LEU A 826 6.46 1.17 21.22
N PRO A 827 6.86 2.39 20.83
CA PRO A 827 5.92 3.37 20.31
C PRO A 827 5.29 2.88 18.99
N ASP A 828 4.18 3.49 18.59
CA ASP A 828 3.56 3.18 17.30
C ASP A 828 4.43 3.65 16.14
N SER A 829 4.95 4.87 16.26
CA SER A 829 5.91 5.42 15.31
C SER A 829 6.89 6.38 15.96
N VAL A 830 8.04 6.59 15.30
CA VAL A 830 9.06 7.54 15.73
C VAL A 830 9.46 8.43 14.55
N LEU A 831 9.48 9.74 14.75
CA LEU A 831 9.97 10.68 13.73
C LEU A 831 11.50 10.70 13.71
N CYS A 832 12.11 10.30 12.60
CA CYS A 832 13.58 10.33 12.45
C CYS A 832 14.21 11.69 12.72
N GLN A 833 13.55 12.80 12.35
CA GLN A 833 14.16 14.13 12.45
C GLN A 833 14.16 14.68 13.88
N SER A 834 13.14 14.34 14.67
CA SER A 834 12.94 14.90 16.02
C SER A 834 13.10 13.89 17.14
N GLY A 835 13.11 12.59 16.84
CA GLY A 835 13.05 11.51 17.83
C GLY A 835 11.71 11.44 18.57
N ILE A 836 10.71 12.22 18.16
CA ILE A 836 9.38 12.21 18.79
C ILE A 836 8.75 10.85 18.57
N ARG A 837 8.35 10.22 19.68
CA ARG A 837 7.60 8.97 19.72
C ARG A 837 6.11 9.28 19.75
N TYR A 838 5.35 8.76 18.79
CA TYR A 838 3.90 8.83 18.81
C TYR A 838 3.31 7.71 19.68
N PRO A 839 2.19 7.98 20.38
CA PRO A 839 1.57 7.05 21.32
C PRO A 839 0.95 5.84 20.62
N TRP A 840 0.18 5.03 21.36
CA TRP A 840 -0.23 3.64 21.05
C TRP A 840 0.83 2.58 21.42
N ASN A 841 1.53 2.85 22.52
CA ASN A 841 2.65 2.07 23.06
C ASN A 841 2.32 0.57 23.15
N ILE A 842 3.00 -0.23 22.33
CA ILE A 842 2.73 -1.62 21.98
C ILE A 842 3.51 -2.55 22.90
N ASN A 843 2.88 -3.66 23.29
CA ASN A 843 3.50 -4.69 24.12
C ASN A 843 4.82 -5.27 23.51
N PRO A 844 5.77 -5.71 24.35
CA PRO A 844 7.10 -6.15 23.90
C PRO A 844 7.18 -7.60 23.42
N ALA A 845 6.05 -8.30 23.20
CA ALA A 845 6.08 -9.74 22.92
C ALA A 845 6.86 -10.09 21.63
N VAL A 846 6.76 -9.28 20.58
CA VAL A 846 7.49 -9.53 19.31
C VAL A 846 8.99 -9.21 19.44
N PRO A 847 9.41 -8.06 20.01
CA PRO A 847 10.81 -7.83 20.35
C PRO A 847 11.46 -8.97 21.16
N ILE A 848 10.75 -9.49 22.17
CA ILE A 848 11.21 -10.66 22.95
C ILE A 848 11.39 -11.87 22.03
N ALA A 849 10.39 -12.20 21.21
CA ALA A 849 10.45 -13.35 20.31
C ALA A 849 11.62 -13.29 19.32
N LEU A 850 11.88 -12.11 18.75
CA LEU A 850 13.01 -11.89 17.85
C LEU A 850 14.34 -12.07 18.55
N ARG A 851 14.52 -11.45 19.73
CA ARG A 851 15.77 -11.59 20.50
C ARG A 851 16.05 -13.05 20.84
N LEU A 852 15.05 -13.79 21.32
CA LEU A 852 15.19 -15.23 21.57
C LEU A 852 15.66 -15.99 20.33
N ARG A 853 15.03 -15.77 19.17
CA ARG A 853 15.42 -16.47 17.93
C ARG A 853 16.82 -16.11 17.45
N LEU A 854 17.20 -14.83 17.51
CA LEU A 854 18.54 -14.36 17.15
C LEU A 854 19.62 -14.96 18.07
N ASP A 855 19.29 -15.18 19.34
CA ASP A 855 20.16 -15.85 20.32
C ASP A 855 20.19 -17.39 20.12
N GLY A 856 19.46 -17.92 19.13
CA GLY A 856 19.35 -19.37 18.87
C GLY A 856 18.39 -20.11 19.81
N GLU A 857 17.58 -19.38 20.59
CA GLU A 857 16.57 -19.91 21.50
C GLU A 857 15.20 -20.07 20.81
N LEU A 858 14.36 -20.92 21.40
CA LEU A 858 12.99 -21.13 20.93
C LEU A 858 12.07 -20.04 21.51
N ASP A 859 11.45 -19.24 20.65
CA ASP A 859 10.47 -18.23 21.05
C ASP A 859 9.07 -18.81 21.29
N SER A 860 8.58 -19.62 20.35
CA SER A 860 7.20 -20.12 20.27
C SER A 860 7.16 -21.65 20.35
N VAL A 861 6.06 -22.28 19.95
CA VAL A 861 5.97 -23.75 19.87
C VAL A 861 6.76 -24.25 18.67
N GLN A 862 7.51 -25.33 18.86
CA GLN A 862 8.23 -25.99 17.77
C GLN A 862 7.33 -27.04 17.12
N ILE A 863 7.15 -26.92 15.81
CA ILE A 863 6.38 -27.86 14.98
C ILE A 863 7.36 -28.69 14.17
N LEU A 864 7.33 -30.01 14.36
CA LEU A 864 8.17 -30.97 13.64
C LEU A 864 7.28 -32.02 12.97
N TRP A 865 7.69 -32.49 11.80
CA TRP A 865 6.95 -33.54 11.10
C TRP A 865 7.86 -34.43 10.27
N ASN A 866 7.42 -35.68 10.07
CA ASN A 866 7.92 -36.62 9.09
C ASN A 866 6.73 -37.33 8.42
N GLU A 867 6.98 -38.43 7.71
CA GLU A 867 5.92 -39.20 7.04
C GLU A 867 4.87 -39.79 8.00
N LYS A 868 5.25 -40.09 9.25
CA LYS A 868 4.40 -40.79 10.23
C LYS A 868 3.85 -39.89 11.33
N PHE A 869 4.64 -38.90 11.75
CA PHE A 869 4.38 -38.12 12.95
C PHE A 869 4.40 -36.63 12.66
N ARG A 870 3.46 -35.93 13.29
CA ARG A 870 3.37 -34.48 13.39
C ARG A 870 3.34 -34.13 14.86
N THR A 871 4.36 -33.42 15.32
CA THR A 871 4.52 -33.09 16.73
C THR A 871 4.58 -31.59 16.96
N VAL A 872 4.08 -31.17 18.12
CA VAL A 872 4.21 -29.78 18.59
C VAL A 872 4.66 -29.80 20.04
N SER A 873 5.72 -29.05 20.34
CA SER A 873 6.32 -28.96 21.68
C SER A 873 6.53 -27.50 22.08
N PRO A 874 6.27 -27.10 23.35
CA PRO A 874 6.62 -25.77 23.86
C PRO A 874 8.12 -25.61 24.16
N TYR A 875 8.89 -26.69 24.08
CA TYR A 875 10.32 -26.72 24.35
C TYR A 875 11.12 -27.19 23.13
N PRO A 876 12.40 -26.79 23.01
CA PRO A 876 13.28 -27.28 21.96
C PRO A 876 13.26 -28.81 21.89
N SER A 877 13.12 -29.34 20.69
CA SER A 877 12.89 -30.75 20.45
C SER A 877 13.49 -31.22 19.14
N LYS A 878 13.72 -32.53 19.04
CA LYS A 878 14.19 -33.22 17.85
C LYS A 878 13.35 -34.46 17.62
N LEU A 879 12.87 -34.61 16.38
CA LEU A 879 12.12 -35.79 15.95
C LEU A 879 13.11 -36.83 15.41
N GLU A 880 13.23 -37.96 16.11
CA GLU A 880 14.17 -39.04 15.80
C GLU A 880 13.40 -40.35 15.57
N GLY A 881 13.08 -40.64 14.31
CA GLY A 881 12.28 -41.80 13.93
C GLY A 881 10.90 -41.78 14.58
N ASP A 882 10.70 -42.68 15.55
CA ASP A 882 9.43 -42.89 16.27
C ASP A 882 9.46 -42.29 17.69
N SER A 883 10.43 -41.41 17.99
CA SER A 883 10.59 -40.72 19.28
C SER A 883 10.79 -39.22 19.12
N LEU A 884 10.35 -38.46 20.12
CA LEU A 884 10.59 -37.02 20.24
C LEU A 884 11.48 -36.76 21.45
N ARG A 885 12.69 -36.22 21.23
CA ARG A 885 13.56 -35.73 22.30
C ARG A 885 13.23 -34.29 22.60
N ILE A 886 13.05 -33.96 23.87
CA ILE A 886 12.62 -32.63 24.33
C ILE A 886 13.57 -32.14 25.41
N GLN A 887 14.11 -30.94 25.23
CA GLN A 887 14.96 -30.25 26.20
C GLN A 887 14.10 -29.34 27.05
N ALA A 888 13.70 -29.81 28.23
CA ALA A 888 12.79 -29.10 29.14
C ALA A 888 13.40 -29.01 30.55
N PRO A 889 13.06 -27.97 31.34
CA PRO A 889 13.50 -27.88 32.74
C PRO A 889 13.11 -29.14 33.53
N ALA A 890 14.01 -29.61 34.38
CA ALA A 890 13.83 -30.84 35.14
C ALA A 890 12.51 -30.82 35.94
N GLY A 891 11.69 -31.87 35.77
CA GLY A 891 10.40 -32.00 36.45
C GLY A 891 9.27 -31.11 35.94
N ALA A 892 9.48 -30.29 34.91
CA ALA A 892 8.42 -29.50 34.28
C ALA A 892 7.28 -30.39 33.76
N ALA A 893 6.03 -29.98 34.00
CA ALA A 893 4.84 -30.62 33.45
C ALA A 893 4.28 -29.77 32.31
N PHE A 894 4.04 -30.39 31.16
CA PHE A 894 3.55 -29.70 29.97
C PHE A 894 2.84 -30.69 29.05
N GLN A 895 2.11 -30.18 28.05
CA GLN A 895 1.55 -31.00 26.98
C GLN A 895 2.39 -30.92 25.71
N ILE A 896 2.27 -31.95 24.87
CA ILE A 896 2.68 -31.94 23.47
C ILE A 896 1.49 -32.33 22.59
N ILE A 897 1.55 -32.01 21.29
CA ILE A 897 0.65 -32.61 20.30
C ILE A 897 1.40 -33.73 19.57
N VAL A 898 0.74 -34.87 19.37
CA VAL A 898 1.19 -35.95 18.47
C VAL A 898 0.01 -36.34 17.58
N ASN A 899 0.13 -36.12 16.27
CA ASN A 899 -0.91 -36.43 15.27
C ASN A 899 -2.30 -35.88 15.66
N GLY A 900 -2.33 -34.63 16.13
CA GLY A 900 -3.56 -33.92 16.51
C GLY A 900 -4.15 -34.27 17.87
N LYS A 901 -3.52 -35.17 18.63
CA LYS A 901 -3.92 -35.50 20.01
C LYS A 901 -2.92 -34.92 21.01
N ALA A 902 -3.42 -34.27 22.06
CA ALA A 902 -2.59 -33.83 23.18
C ALA A 902 -2.12 -35.02 24.03
N ARG A 903 -0.88 -34.96 24.51
CA ARG A 903 -0.31 -35.90 25.48
C ARG A 903 0.36 -35.12 26.60
N ASP A 904 0.10 -35.52 27.84
CA ASP A 904 0.79 -34.97 29.00
C ASP A 904 2.21 -35.55 29.09
N VAL A 905 3.18 -34.68 29.37
CA VAL A 905 4.59 -35.01 29.50
C VAL A 905 5.10 -34.43 30.81
N LYS A 906 5.88 -35.24 31.53
CA LYS A 906 6.66 -34.80 32.68
C LYS A 906 8.13 -34.92 32.35
N ALA A 907 8.85 -33.80 32.42
CA ALA A 907 10.26 -33.77 32.10
C ALA A 907 11.08 -34.66 33.04
N ALA A 908 12.07 -35.35 32.49
CA ALA A 908 13.02 -36.16 33.25
C ALA A 908 13.87 -35.29 34.20
N ALA A 909 14.42 -35.91 35.24
CA ALA A 909 15.29 -35.22 36.20
C ALA A 909 16.62 -34.76 35.58
N GLU A 910 17.06 -35.38 34.48
CA GLU A 910 18.36 -35.16 33.83
C GLU A 910 18.29 -34.19 32.62
N GLY A 911 17.20 -33.41 32.48
CA GLY A 911 17.09 -32.30 31.51
C GLY A 911 16.71 -32.65 30.06
N GLU A 912 17.00 -33.88 29.60
CA GLU A 912 16.51 -34.40 28.30
C GLU A 912 15.39 -35.42 28.53
N THR A 913 14.24 -35.21 27.90
CA THR A 913 13.05 -36.08 28.00
C THR A 913 12.80 -36.76 26.65
N VAL A 914 12.78 -38.09 26.63
CA VAL A 914 12.48 -38.87 25.42
C VAL A 914 11.06 -39.39 25.49
N VAL A 915 10.22 -39.00 24.54
CA VAL A 915 8.82 -39.42 24.44
C VAL A 915 8.65 -40.37 23.25
N SER A 916 8.16 -41.58 23.50
CA SER A 916 7.77 -42.52 22.44
C SER A 916 6.48 -42.06 21.76
N LEU A 917 6.48 -42.02 20.43
CA LEU A 917 5.32 -41.54 19.64
C LEU A 917 4.33 -42.65 19.29
N THR A 918 4.75 -43.92 19.35
CA THR A 918 3.96 -45.11 18.98
C THR A 918 3.05 -45.62 20.09
N VAL A 919 3.36 -45.34 21.35
CA VAL A 919 2.55 -45.79 22.48
C VAL A 919 1.39 -44.80 22.68
N GLU A 920 0.16 -45.26 22.43
CA GLU A 920 -1.04 -44.62 23.00
C GLU A 920 -1.17 -45.12 24.44
N ASN A 921 -0.97 -44.23 25.43
CA ASN A 921 -1.35 -44.50 26.82
C ASN A 921 -2.84 -44.26 27.01
#